data_AF-A0A5S3UGQ2-F1
#
_entry.id   AF-A0A5S3UGQ2-F1
#
_cell.length_a   1.000
_cell.length_b   1.000
_cell.length_c   1.000
_cell.angle_alpha   90.00
_cell.angle_beta   90.00
_cell.angle_gamma   90.00
#
_symmetry.space_group_name_H-M   'P 1'
#
loop_
_entity.id
_entity.type
_entity.pdbx_description
1 polymer ?
#
loop_
_entity_poly.entity_id
_entity_poly.type
_entity_poly.pdbx_seq_one_letter_code
_entity_poly.pdbx_strand_id
1 'polypeptide(L)'
;MKKGISLTVFIGLCAVGTYLYFDKQTQSETVTAELPIHTNNVASLSSVTEDVNKQNTSKASALKKLRHAKLECEQQSIKATQAATDHSQIDAALKQALKDGLPLSEILSYSELTKISYRSFESLLINAIKSNAEEQFQYADSISILKNWQGLEVVDYFDADTVKKLTSNAESLNINTRSIMFDVPLPEQVNKTALYKLLDNTDNFNTYLKSPFQLGPSALISPSILFILNAHSLTETEFENAISTKDFTINDIAIAIKSNLPNTYITALIAQTAQLSGVPTAMSDNFIHEQLYLNLADVAVSEFNVPILELLNERGIEPTNLPDVFTAMDIALVNLKGSSNSQVQPIENKHRETLKYLKDKGYKAHGEHVRGTSEDRLLMFKSSFLPNSLLFVGDQFAAKAFDELSDIPLIANKAAFKHQSKDDSAISDALRAYEKQKQQFKPADETCQQVEQDLSNLEAIKTRSQAMDEIKQLEARQGPLTADMLQEIDPMLVHYWHLMHFRDLRQQTPYQPDAFKEAINNNDFNALATITQGAKLSTHQTNLLLAKTLENIEQMNAIWQSRANPTPPSALYLLKNLPLSDWQSLAENGFDFSLTDTFDMDMYFYATDHSNKAIEFLIKLGVPHDFSKPGLDILDQALEQSYNTQTLVDYMPNALKLVNHFEQNHFSRAQRLKELAPSVYEALIQLEPKLTPAEGTLMNNYQYSAL
;
A
#
# COMPACT_ATOMS: atom_id res chain seq x y z
N MET A 1 -27.98 -21.90 2.43
CA MET A 1 -26.92 -22.74 1.81
C MET A 1 -25.58 -22.16 2.23
N LYS A 2 -24.73 -23.01 2.81
CA LYS A 2 -23.46 -22.65 3.46
C LYS A 2 -22.52 -21.95 2.47
N LYS A 3 -22.19 -20.67 2.71
CA LYS A 3 -21.07 -19.98 2.06
C LYS A 3 -19.84 -20.20 2.96
N GLY A 4 -19.02 -21.19 2.64
CA GLY A 4 -17.78 -21.47 3.36
C GLY A 4 -16.60 -21.12 2.48
N ILE A 5 -15.72 -20.24 2.95
CA ILE A 5 -14.35 -20.13 2.45
C ILE A 5 -13.69 -21.47 2.79
N SER A 6 -13.19 -22.18 1.78
CA SER A 6 -12.51 -23.46 1.99
C SER A 6 -11.26 -23.27 2.85
N LEU A 7 -11.06 -24.19 3.81
CA LEU A 7 -9.93 -24.26 4.75
C LEU A 7 -8.54 -24.19 4.07
N THR A 8 -8.47 -24.48 2.77
CA THR A 8 -7.26 -24.39 1.95
C THR A 8 -6.91 -22.94 1.56
N VAL A 9 -7.91 -22.07 1.36
CA VAL A 9 -7.75 -20.65 1.03
C VAL A 9 -7.23 -19.86 2.24
N PHE A 10 -7.67 -20.25 3.45
CA PHE A 10 -7.28 -19.62 4.72
C PHE A 10 -5.79 -19.83 5.07
N ILE A 11 -5.24 -21.00 4.72
CA ILE A 11 -3.81 -21.34 4.93
C ILE A 11 -2.94 -20.73 3.83
N GLY A 12 -3.45 -20.63 2.60
CA GLY A 12 -2.76 -19.98 1.48
C GLY A 12 -2.51 -18.49 1.73
N LEU A 13 -3.52 -17.76 2.22
CA LEU A 13 -3.41 -16.33 2.55
C LEU A 13 -2.40 -16.03 3.66
N CYS A 14 -2.27 -16.91 4.67
CA CYS A 14 -1.30 -16.75 5.75
C CYS A 14 0.16 -16.97 5.29
N ALA A 15 0.40 -17.75 4.24
CA ALA A 15 1.75 -17.96 3.69
C ALA A 15 2.20 -16.82 2.75
N VAL A 16 1.25 -16.15 2.09
CA VAL A 16 1.50 -15.04 1.15
C VAL A 16 1.89 -13.75 1.87
N GLY A 17 1.34 -13.50 3.07
CA GLY A 17 1.63 -12.29 3.86
C GLY A 17 3.09 -12.11 4.28
N THR A 18 3.86 -13.20 4.42
CA THR A 18 5.29 -13.13 4.76
C THR A 18 6.23 -12.87 3.60
N TYR A 19 5.79 -13.01 2.35
CA TYR A 19 6.69 -12.85 1.19
C TYR A 19 6.91 -11.37 0.79
N LEU A 20 6.16 -10.43 1.38
CA LEU A 20 6.28 -9.00 1.09
C LEU A 20 7.25 -8.23 2.00
N TYR A 21 8.09 -8.92 2.78
CA TYR A 21 9.18 -8.27 3.50
C TYR A 21 10.42 -9.18 3.57
N PHE A 22 11.55 -8.65 3.10
CA PHE A 22 12.88 -9.26 2.92
C PHE A 22 13.17 -9.95 1.58
N ASP A 23 13.54 -9.12 0.60
CA ASP A 23 14.60 -9.47 -0.35
C ASP A 23 15.92 -9.56 0.44
N LYS A 24 16.21 -10.74 1.00
CA LYS A 24 17.56 -11.06 1.47
C LYS A 24 18.38 -11.38 0.23
N GLN A 25 19.22 -10.42 -0.15
CA GLN A 25 20.31 -10.58 -1.12
C GLN A 25 20.94 -11.97 -1.00
N THR A 26 20.72 -12.79 -2.02
CA THR A 26 21.54 -13.98 -2.28
C THR A 26 22.95 -13.48 -2.55
N GLN A 27 23.87 -13.75 -1.61
CA GLN A 27 25.30 -13.59 -1.85
C GLN A 27 25.68 -14.49 -3.03
N SER A 28 26.06 -13.89 -4.15
CA SER A 28 26.69 -14.61 -5.25
C SER A 28 28.12 -14.94 -4.82
N GLU A 29 28.42 -16.23 -4.65
CA GLU A 29 29.79 -16.71 -4.46
C GLU A 29 30.64 -16.31 -5.67
N THR A 30 31.65 -15.48 -5.44
CA THR A 30 32.72 -15.19 -6.40
C THR A 30 33.47 -16.49 -6.73
N VAL A 31 33.15 -17.09 -7.87
CA VAL A 31 33.98 -18.13 -8.49
C VAL A 31 35.07 -17.44 -9.31
N THR A 32 36.24 -17.28 -8.72
CA THR A 32 37.49 -17.00 -9.43
C THR A 32 37.87 -18.21 -10.28
N ALA A 33 37.63 -18.13 -11.60
CA ALA A 33 38.18 -19.09 -12.55
C ALA A 33 39.33 -18.43 -13.33
N GLU A 34 40.56 -18.91 -13.08
CA GLU A 34 41.75 -18.58 -13.86
C GLU A 34 41.60 -19.11 -15.30
N LEU A 35 41.73 -18.23 -16.29
CA LEU A 35 41.83 -18.60 -17.71
C LEU A 35 43.28 -18.96 -18.06
N PRO A 36 43.55 -20.10 -18.73
CA PRO A 36 44.89 -20.46 -19.16
C PRO A 36 45.29 -19.66 -20.41
N ILE A 37 46.48 -19.05 -20.35
CA ILE A 37 47.12 -18.36 -21.46
C ILE A 37 47.64 -19.39 -22.45
N HIS A 38 47.06 -19.44 -23.65
CA HIS A 38 47.70 -20.05 -24.82
C HIS A 38 48.07 -18.96 -25.82
N THR A 39 49.38 -18.67 -25.88
CA THR A 39 50.03 -17.94 -26.95
C THR A 39 50.05 -18.76 -28.23
N ASN A 40 49.62 -18.18 -29.36
CA ASN A 40 50.19 -18.49 -30.67
C ASN A 40 50.09 -17.27 -31.60
N ASN A 41 51.24 -16.90 -32.14
CA ASN A 41 51.48 -15.84 -33.11
C ASN A 41 50.91 -16.21 -34.49
N VAL A 42 50.23 -15.27 -35.17
CA VAL A 42 50.37 -15.07 -36.62
C VAL A 42 50.33 -13.58 -36.92
N ALA A 43 51.31 -13.14 -37.69
CA ALA A 43 51.57 -11.74 -38.03
C ALA A 43 50.74 -11.22 -39.22
N SER A 44 50.56 -9.90 -39.19
CA SER A 44 50.41 -8.92 -40.29
C SER A 44 49.16 -8.94 -41.18
N LEU A 45 48.26 -7.98 -40.90
CA LEU A 45 47.68 -7.06 -41.89
C LEU A 45 47.20 -5.78 -41.15
N SER A 46 48.19 -4.99 -40.71
CA SER A 46 47.99 -3.69 -40.05
C SER A 46 47.98 -2.57 -41.08
N SER A 47 46.92 -1.76 -41.06
CA SER A 47 47.00 -0.28 -41.16
C SER A 47 45.64 0.42 -41.32
N VAL A 48 44.52 -0.31 -41.39
CA VAL A 48 43.17 0.31 -41.36
C VAL A 48 42.38 -0.09 -40.09
N THR A 49 42.75 -1.17 -39.43
CA THR A 49 42.09 -1.70 -38.22
C THR A 49 42.61 -1.10 -36.90
N GLU A 50 43.78 -0.46 -36.86
CA GLU A 50 44.37 0.00 -35.58
C GLU A 50 43.70 1.26 -34.99
N ASP A 51 43.20 2.19 -35.82
CA ASP A 51 42.54 3.42 -35.32
C ASP A 51 41.11 3.18 -34.85
N VAL A 52 40.34 2.33 -35.56
CA VAL A 52 38.99 1.91 -35.13
C VAL A 52 39.05 1.08 -33.85
N ASN A 53 40.07 0.24 -33.70
CA ASN A 53 40.22 -0.62 -32.52
C ASN A 53 40.68 0.20 -31.28
N LYS A 54 41.54 1.22 -31.42
CA LYS A 54 41.89 2.13 -30.31
C LYS A 54 40.71 2.99 -29.84
N GLN A 55 39.90 3.53 -30.76
CA GLN A 55 38.70 4.29 -30.39
C GLN A 55 37.66 3.40 -29.69
N ASN A 56 37.41 2.20 -30.20
CA ASN A 56 36.47 1.25 -29.57
C ASN A 56 36.95 0.77 -28.18
N THR A 57 38.24 0.52 -28.00
CA THR A 57 38.80 0.15 -26.69
C THR A 57 38.66 1.30 -25.66
N SER A 58 38.79 2.55 -26.12
CA SER A 58 38.61 3.74 -25.27
C SER A 58 37.14 3.97 -24.86
N LYS A 59 36.19 3.79 -25.78
CA LYS A 59 34.75 3.89 -25.52
C LYS A 59 34.28 2.80 -24.55
N ALA A 60 34.66 1.55 -24.77
CA ALA A 60 34.31 0.44 -23.88
C ALA A 60 34.86 0.62 -22.45
N SER A 61 36.10 1.12 -22.32
CA SER A 61 36.69 1.43 -21.01
C SER A 61 35.95 2.57 -20.29
N ALA A 62 35.57 3.62 -21.02
CA ALA A 62 34.81 4.74 -20.47
C ALA A 62 33.39 4.32 -20.04
N LEU A 63 32.69 3.52 -20.86
CA LEU A 63 31.38 2.95 -20.51
C LEU A 63 31.45 2.10 -19.25
N LYS A 64 32.47 1.24 -19.11
CA LYS A 64 32.66 0.42 -17.91
C LYS A 64 32.80 1.28 -16.64
N LYS A 65 33.54 2.39 -16.71
CA LYS A 65 33.72 3.32 -15.59
C LYS A 65 32.41 4.04 -15.24
N LEU A 66 31.69 4.55 -16.24
CA LEU A 66 30.42 5.26 -16.04
C LEU A 66 29.33 4.32 -15.48
N ARG A 67 29.25 3.08 -15.96
CA ARG A 67 28.33 2.06 -15.41
C ARG A 67 28.66 1.72 -13.96
N HIS A 68 29.94 1.65 -13.60
CA HIS A 68 30.34 1.45 -12.21
C HIS A 68 29.93 2.64 -11.32
N ALA A 69 30.19 3.87 -11.77
CA ALA A 69 29.77 5.07 -11.07
C ALA A 69 28.24 5.17 -10.92
N LYS A 70 27.48 4.71 -11.93
CA LYS A 70 26.01 4.61 -11.85
C LYS A 70 25.57 3.67 -10.73
N LEU A 71 26.19 2.49 -10.62
CA LEU A 71 25.92 1.54 -9.54
C LEU A 71 26.26 2.13 -8.16
N GLU A 72 27.34 2.89 -8.04
CA GLU A 72 27.68 3.60 -6.79
C GLU A 72 26.62 4.64 -6.42
N CYS A 73 26.12 5.40 -7.40
CA CYS A 73 25.02 6.34 -7.24
C CYS A 73 23.71 5.66 -6.79
N GLU A 74 23.36 4.52 -7.39
CA GLU A 74 22.20 3.71 -7.00
C GLU A 74 22.33 3.23 -5.55
N GLN A 75 23.50 2.72 -5.15
CA GLN A 75 23.76 2.31 -3.77
C GLN A 75 23.69 3.48 -2.78
N GLN A 76 24.17 4.67 -3.16
CA GLN A 76 24.07 5.85 -2.33
C GLN A 76 22.60 6.29 -2.16
N SER A 77 21.80 6.22 -3.22
CA SER A 77 20.35 6.50 -3.18
C SER A 77 19.60 5.54 -2.24
N ILE A 78 19.95 4.25 -2.26
CA ILE A 78 19.41 3.26 -1.32
C ILE A 78 19.76 3.64 0.12
N LYS A 79 21.02 3.98 0.40
CA LYS A 79 21.45 4.43 1.75
C LYS A 79 20.75 5.73 2.17
N ALA A 80 20.55 6.66 1.24
CA ALA A 80 19.81 7.91 1.47
C ALA A 80 18.37 7.63 1.88
N THR A 81 17.72 6.69 1.19
CA THR A 81 16.36 6.24 1.49
C THR A 81 16.30 5.59 2.87
N GLN A 82 17.20 4.65 3.16
CA GLN A 82 17.30 3.99 4.47
C GLN A 82 17.47 5.01 5.60
N ALA A 83 18.40 5.95 5.45
CA ALA A 83 18.63 7.04 6.41
C ALA A 83 17.39 7.94 6.58
N ALA A 84 16.70 8.26 5.48
CA ALA A 84 15.51 9.10 5.52
C ALA A 84 14.29 8.38 6.15
N THR A 85 14.27 7.04 6.15
CA THR A 85 13.21 6.22 6.78
C THR A 85 13.53 5.80 8.21
N ASP A 86 14.77 5.94 8.68
CA ASP A 86 15.18 5.57 10.04
C ASP A 86 14.78 6.65 11.04
N HIS A 87 13.68 6.40 11.76
CA HIS A 87 13.15 7.29 12.81
C HIS A 87 13.47 6.81 14.23
N SER A 88 14.32 5.78 14.39
CA SER A 88 14.50 5.06 15.66
C SER A 88 14.92 5.97 16.83
N GLN A 89 15.83 6.93 16.59
CA GLN A 89 16.28 7.87 17.60
C GLN A 89 15.19 8.87 18.00
N ILE A 90 14.40 9.33 17.02
CA ILE A 90 13.26 10.22 17.27
C ILE A 90 12.21 9.47 18.09
N ASP A 91 11.85 8.25 17.69
CA ASP A 91 10.90 7.40 18.43
C ASP A 91 11.33 7.18 19.88
N ALA A 92 12.62 6.88 20.12
CA ALA A 92 13.16 6.70 21.47
C ALA A 92 13.08 7.99 22.30
N ALA A 93 13.46 9.13 21.72
CA ALA A 93 13.39 10.42 22.40
C ALA A 93 11.95 10.82 22.75
N LEU A 94 10.99 10.61 21.85
CA LEU A 94 9.57 10.90 22.09
C LEU A 94 9.00 9.99 23.19
N LYS A 95 9.31 8.69 23.17
CA LYS A 95 8.88 7.76 24.24
C LYS A 95 9.41 8.17 25.60
N GLN A 96 10.68 8.57 25.68
CA GLN A 96 11.29 9.00 26.93
C GLN A 96 10.68 10.31 27.42
N ALA A 97 10.50 11.31 26.54
CA ALA A 97 9.87 12.58 26.89
C ALA A 97 8.46 12.39 27.49
N LEU A 98 7.67 11.48 26.90
CA LEU A 98 6.36 11.10 27.43
C LEU A 98 6.46 10.44 28.82
N LYS A 99 7.44 9.56 29.04
CA LYS A 99 7.68 8.91 30.35
C LYS A 99 8.13 9.91 31.42
N ASP A 100 8.90 10.92 31.02
CA ASP A 100 9.35 12.02 31.87
C ASP A 100 8.20 13.00 32.20
N GLY A 101 7.02 12.81 31.59
CA GLY A 101 5.82 13.59 31.88
C GLY A 101 5.74 14.93 31.12
N LEU A 102 6.50 15.10 30.04
CA LEU A 102 6.41 16.31 29.21
C LEU A 102 5.00 16.42 28.61
N PRO A 103 4.36 17.60 28.67
CA PRO A 103 3.07 17.82 28.01
C PRO A 103 3.15 17.58 26.51
N LEU A 104 2.09 17.02 25.92
CA LEU A 104 2.01 16.82 24.46
C LEU A 104 2.23 18.12 23.69
N SER A 105 1.76 19.24 24.24
CA SER A 105 1.95 20.57 23.65
C SER A 105 3.41 21.01 23.59
N GLU A 106 4.20 20.65 24.60
CA GLU A 106 5.63 20.94 24.64
C GLU A 106 6.37 20.03 23.65
N ILE A 107 6.05 18.74 23.59
CA ILE A 107 6.67 17.82 22.63
C ILE A 107 6.35 18.23 21.19
N LEU A 108 5.12 18.67 20.91
CA LEU A 108 4.71 19.10 19.57
C LEU A 108 5.35 20.41 19.12
N SER A 109 5.86 21.23 20.04
CA SER A 109 6.60 22.44 19.69
C SER A 109 7.86 22.18 18.84
N TYR A 110 8.37 20.95 18.85
CA TYR A 110 9.56 20.51 18.09
C TYR A 110 9.23 20.07 16.65
N SER A 111 7.95 19.96 16.26
CA SER A 111 7.52 19.33 15.00
C SER A 111 8.09 20.01 13.74
N GLU A 112 8.36 21.31 13.81
CA GLU A 112 8.87 22.10 12.67
C GLU A 112 10.40 22.24 12.65
N LEU A 113 11.12 21.76 13.67
CA LEU A 113 12.58 21.90 13.74
C LEU A 113 13.32 21.15 12.63
N THR A 114 12.73 20.07 12.12
CA THR A 114 13.33 19.25 11.08
C THR A 114 12.25 18.59 10.24
N LYS A 115 12.37 18.67 8.90
CA LYS A 115 11.45 18.01 7.98
C LYS A 115 11.70 16.51 7.93
N ILE A 116 10.83 15.75 8.60
CA ILE A 116 10.83 14.29 8.60
C ILE A 116 10.27 13.76 7.27
N SER A 117 10.86 12.68 6.76
CA SER A 117 10.48 12.06 5.49
C SER A 117 9.65 10.81 5.75
N TYR A 118 8.75 10.44 4.85
CA TYR A 118 7.88 9.23 4.94
C TYR A 118 6.86 9.18 6.10
N ARG A 119 7.08 9.90 7.20
CA ARG A 119 6.16 10.07 8.33
C ARG A 119 6.14 11.53 8.80
N SER A 120 5.07 11.94 9.48
CA SER A 120 5.02 13.22 10.19
C SER A 120 5.51 13.07 11.63
N PHE A 121 5.95 14.16 12.24
CA PHE A 121 6.35 14.18 13.65
C PHE A 121 5.18 13.76 14.56
N GLU A 122 3.97 14.21 14.26
CA GLU A 122 2.73 13.85 14.95
C GLU A 122 2.48 12.34 14.86
N SER A 123 2.66 11.73 13.70
CA SER A 123 2.54 10.27 13.55
C SER A 123 3.57 9.52 14.40
N LEU A 124 4.80 10.00 14.52
CA LEU A 124 5.80 9.39 15.40
C LEU A 124 5.40 9.56 16.87
N LEU A 125 4.90 10.73 17.27
CA LEU A 125 4.41 10.98 18.62
C LEU A 125 3.23 10.09 18.99
N ILE A 126 2.25 9.94 18.09
CA ILE A 126 1.12 9.01 18.28
C ILE A 126 1.63 7.58 18.51
N ASN A 127 2.61 7.12 17.71
CA ASN A 127 3.22 5.80 17.89
C ASN A 127 3.96 5.66 19.22
N ALA A 128 4.63 6.73 19.68
CA ALA A 128 5.29 6.75 20.97
C ALA A 128 4.28 6.66 22.14
N ILE A 129 3.17 7.40 22.07
CA ILE A 129 2.07 7.32 23.06
C ILE A 129 1.53 5.89 23.13
N LYS A 130 1.20 5.30 21.98
CA LYS A 130 0.72 3.92 21.87
C LYS A 130 1.71 2.94 22.47
N SER A 131 2.98 3.00 22.05
CA SER A 131 4.02 2.09 22.53
C SER A 131 4.27 2.19 24.03
N ASN A 132 4.20 3.39 24.63
CA ASN A 132 4.31 3.55 26.07
C ASN A 132 3.09 2.97 26.81
N ALA A 133 1.89 3.11 26.24
CA ALA A 133 0.68 2.50 26.78
C ALA A 133 0.73 0.97 26.75
N GLU A 134 1.30 0.39 25.69
CA GLU A 134 1.47 -1.06 25.54
C GLU A 134 2.33 -1.67 26.66
N GLU A 135 3.25 -0.92 27.27
CA GLU A 135 4.08 -1.42 28.38
C GLU A 135 3.26 -1.77 29.64
N GLN A 136 2.01 -1.32 29.73
CA GLN A 136 1.10 -1.62 30.84
C GLN A 136 0.36 -2.96 30.66
N PHE A 137 0.45 -3.58 29.47
CA PHE A 137 -0.26 -4.81 29.14
C PHE A 137 0.70 -5.95 28.83
N GLN A 138 0.22 -7.17 28.97
CA GLN A 138 0.97 -8.36 28.58
C GLN A 138 0.66 -8.70 27.13
N TYR A 139 1.68 -8.71 26.28
CA TYR A 139 1.56 -9.14 24.89
C TYR A 139 2.25 -10.48 24.69
N ALA A 140 1.65 -11.32 23.85
CA ALA A 140 2.27 -12.55 23.40
C ALA A 140 3.28 -12.26 22.29
N ASP A 141 4.49 -12.80 22.41
CA ASP A 141 5.54 -12.67 21.40
C ASP A 141 5.30 -13.54 20.15
N SER A 142 4.35 -14.48 20.22
CA SER A 142 4.09 -15.46 19.17
C SER A 142 2.64 -15.92 19.14
N ILE A 143 2.14 -16.19 17.93
CA ILE A 143 0.85 -16.86 17.71
C ILE A 143 0.75 -18.24 18.38
N SER A 144 1.88 -18.84 18.77
CA SER A 144 1.90 -20.10 19.54
C SER A 144 1.12 -20.02 20.84
N ILE A 145 0.90 -18.82 21.39
CA ILE A 145 0.06 -18.60 22.57
C ILE A 145 -1.35 -19.19 22.42
N LEU A 146 -1.89 -19.24 21.19
CA LEU A 146 -3.22 -19.78 20.91
C LEU A 146 -3.36 -21.25 21.34
N LYS A 147 -2.27 -22.04 21.37
CA LYS A 147 -2.31 -23.44 21.87
C LYS A 147 -2.66 -23.53 23.36
N ASN A 148 -2.40 -22.46 24.10
CA ASN A 148 -2.56 -22.40 25.54
C ASN A 148 -3.88 -21.75 25.95
N TRP A 149 -4.67 -21.26 24.99
CA TRP A 149 -5.97 -20.66 25.25
C TRP A 149 -7.10 -21.68 25.08
N GLN A 150 -8.02 -21.66 26.04
CA GLN A 150 -9.24 -22.46 26.02
C GLN A 150 -10.41 -21.63 25.51
N GLY A 151 -11.38 -22.26 24.83
CA GLY A 151 -12.63 -21.62 24.41
C GLY A 151 -12.52 -20.83 23.09
N LEU A 152 -11.46 -21.03 22.30
CA LEU A 152 -11.28 -20.35 21.01
C LEU A 152 -12.38 -20.66 19.98
N GLU A 153 -13.16 -21.72 20.20
CA GLU A 153 -14.28 -22.12 19.37
C GLU A 153 -15.47 -21.13 19.41
N VAL A 154 -15.37 -20.04 20.17
CA VAL A 154 -16.30 -18.89 20.08
C VAL A 154 -16.07 -18.01 18.86
N VAL A 155 -15.00 -18.23 18.11
CA VAL A 155 -14.74 -17.57 16.83
C VAL A 155 -14.90 -18.58 15.72
N ASP A 156 -15.66 -18.23 14.69
CA ASP A 156 -15.76 -19.07 13.51
C ASP A 156 -14.36 -19.34 12.92
N TYR A 157 -14.12 -20.58 12.49
CA TYR A 157 -12.84 -21.03 11.92
C TYR A 157 -11.66 -21.13 12.91
N PHE A 158 -11.82 -20.88 14.21
CA PHE A 158 -10.77 -21.07 15.23
C PHE A 158 -10.89 -22.43 15.96
N ASP A 159 -11.18 -23.49 15.21
CA ASP A 159 -11.18 -24.85 15.75
C ASP A 159 -9.77 -25.39 16.05
N ALA A 160 -9.70 -26.50 16.78
CA ALA A 160 -8.43 -27.10 17.20
C ALA A 160 -7.50 -27.43 16.02
N ASP A 161 -8.04 -27.86 14.87
CA ASP A 161 -7.25 -28.16 13.68
C ASP A 161 -6.68 -26.89 13.04
N THR A 162 -7.44 -25.81 13.03
CA THR A 162 -7.02 -24.52 12.49
C THR A 162 -5.98 -23.87 13.38
N VAL A 163 -6.19 -23.85 14.70
CA VAL A 163 -5.19 -23.39 15.66
C VAL A 163 -3.89 -24.19 15.52
N LYS A 164 -3.99 -25.53 15.39
CA LYS A 164 -2.81 -26.38 15.15
C LYS A 164 -2.09 -26.00 13.86
N LYS A 165 -2.81 -25.70 12.78
CA LYS A 165 -2.21 -25.27 11.50
C LYS A 165 -1.52 -23.91 11.61
N LEU A 166 -2.22 -22.91 12.16
CA LEU A 166 -1.69 -21.55 12.36
C LEU A 166 -0.39 -21.56 13.18
N THR A 167 -0.33 -22.43 14.18
CA THR A 167 0.79 -22.51 15.13
C THR A 167 1.86 -23.54 14.77
N SER A 168 1.70 -24.28 13.67
CA SER A 168 2.73 -25.18 13.12
C SER A 168 3.70 -24.45 12.17
N ASN A 169 3.28 -23.31 11.61
CA ASN A 169 4.09 -22.45 10.73
C ASN A 169 4.45 -21.13 11.44
N ALA A 170 5.01 -21.18 12.64
CA ALA A 170 5.26 -20.00 13.48
C ALA A 170 6.15 -18.92 12.80
N GLU A 171 6.95 -19.28 11.80
CA GLU A 171 7.76 -18.34 11.01
C GLU A 171 6.94 -17.55 9.96
N SER A 172 5.77 -18.04 9.52
CA SER A 172 4.97 -17.43 8.44
C SER A 172 4.01 -16.34 8.90
N LEU A 173 3.94 -16.05 10.21
CA LEU A 173 3.07 -15.01 10.78
C LEU A 173 3.90 -14.12 11.72
N ASN A 174 5.06 -13.67 11.23
CA ASN A 174 5.83 -12.67 11.94
C ASN A 174 4.97 -11.40 12.07
N ILE A 175 4.60 -11.06 13.31
CA ILE A 175 3.43 -10.26 13.72
C ILE A 175 3.51 -8.77 13.31
N ASN A 176 4.52 -8.39 12.52
CA ASN A 176 4.71 -7.04 11.98
C ASN A 176 3.97 -6.78 10.66
N THR A 177 3.07 -7.67 10.21
CA THR A 177 2.22 -7.45 9.01
C THR A 177 1.09 -6.46 9.31
N ARG A 178 1.42 -5.19 9.59
CA ARG A 178 0.46 -4.10 9.84
C ARG A 178 -0.29 -3.63 8.59
N SER A 179 -0.06 -4.26 7.43
CA SER A 179 -0.48 -3.76 6.11
C SER A 179 -1.71 -4.46 5.55
N ILE A 180 -2.06 -5.66 6.01
CA ILE A 180 -3.20 -6.45 5.51
C ILE A 180 -3.96 -7.00 6.72
N MET A 181 -5.20 -6.54 6.91
CA MET A 181 -6.11 -7.03 7.94
C MET A 181 -7.20 -7.90 7.32
N PHE A 182 -7.56 -8.99 8.01
CA PHE A 182 -8.62 -9.91 7.62
C PHE A 182 -9.77 -9.80 8.61
N ASP A 183 -10.92 -9.31 8.16
CA ASP A 183 -12.14 -9.32 8.97
C ASP A 183 -12.61 -10.76 9.17
N VAL A 184 -12.64 -11.20 10.42
CA VAL A 184 -13.16 -12.51 10.80
C VAL A 184 -14.53 -12.30 11.44
N PRO A 185 -15.61 -12.85 10.86
CA PRO A 185 -16.94 -12.69 11.43
C PRO A 185 -17.07 -13.43 12.77
N LEU A 186 -17.85 -12.87 13.68
CA LEU A 186 -18.30 -13.56 14.88
C LEU A 186 -19.45 -14.52 14.52
N PRO A 187 -19.55 -15.69 15.19
CA PRO A 187 -20.60 -16.67 14.90
C PRO A 187 -21.99 -16.13 15.22
N GLU A 188 -22.99 -16.46 14.38
CA GLU A 188 -24.39 -16.12 14.65
C GLU A 188 -24.94 -16.81 15.92
N GLN A 189 -24.38 -17.97 16.28
CA GLN A 189 -24.72 -18.71 17.49
C GLN A 189 -23.46 -19.04 18.27
N VAL A 190 -23.29 -18.37 19.41
CA VAL A 190 -22.16 -18.61 20.31
C VAL A 190 -22.40 -19.88 21.14
N ASN A 191 -21.42 -20.79 21.13
CA ASN A 191 -21.41 -21.92 22.05
C ASN A 191 -21.11 -21.42 23.48
N LYS A 192 -22.15 -21.31 24.32
CA LYS A 192 -22.02 -20.87 25.72
C LYS A 192 -20.97 -21.66 26.51
N THR A 193 -20.81 -22.97 26.25
CA THR A 193 -19.78 -23.78 26.91
C THR A 193 -18.37 -23.34 26.52
N ALA A 194 -18.15 -23.01 25.24
CA ALA A 194 -16.87 -22.47 24.79
C ALA A 194 -16.64 -21.05 25.34
N LEU A 195 -17.71 -20.23 25.43
CA LEU A 195 -17.64 -18.90 26.02
C LEU A 195 -17.21 -18.93 27.49
N TYR A 196 -17.80 -19.80 28.31
CA TYR A 196 -17.37 -19.94 29.71
C TYR A 196 -15.95 -20.50 29.82
N LYS A 197 -15.50 -21.37 28.91
CA LYS A 197 -14.11 -21.86 28.88
C LYS A 197 -13.07 -20.75 28.66
N LEU A 198 -13.44 -19.61 28.04
CA LEU A 198 -12.52 -18.47 27.96
C LEU A 198 -12.13 -17.96 29.35
N LEU A 199 -13.02 -18.09 30.34
CA LEU A 199 -12.75 -17.72 31.74
C LEU A 199 -11.86 -18.75 32.44
N ASP A 200 -11.71 -19.97 31.92
CA ASP A 200 -10.82 -20.98 32.52
C ASP A 200 -9.33 -20.70 32.23
N ASN A 201 -9.04 -19.72 31.37
CA ASN A 201 -7.69 -19.18 31.17
C ASN A 201 -7.29 -18.37 32.42
N THR A 202 -6.48 -18.94 33.32
CA THR A 202 -6.10 -18.27 34.57
C THR A 202 -4.92 -17.32 34.37
N ASP A 203 -3.85 -17.82 33.76
CA ASP A 203 -2.56 -17.12 33.76
C ASP A 203 -2.40 -16.17 32.56
N ASN A 204 -3.26 -16.33 31.54
CA ASN A 204 -3.14 -15.67 30.24
C ASN A 204 -4.46 -15.04 29.75
N PHE A 205 -5.40 -14.80 30.67
CA PHE A 205 -6.72 -14.22 30.35
C PHE A 205 -6.62 -12.87 29.63
N ASN A 206 -5.74 -11.99 30.14
CA ASN A 206 -5.45 -10.65 29.62
C ASN A 206 -4.08 -10.61 28.90
N THR A 207 -3.63 -11.72 28.33
CA THR A 207 -2.47 -11.72 27.42
C THR A 207 -2.96 -11.45 26.01
N TYR A 208 -2.49 -10.38 25.38
CA TYR A 208 -2.95 -9.94 24.07
C TYR A 208 -2.03 -10.43 22.95
N LEU A 209 -2.62 -11.00 21.92
CA LEU A 209 -1.94 -11.32 20.67
C LEU A 209 -2.28 -10.23 19.65
N LYS A 210 -1.26 -9.53 19.16
CA LYS A 210 -1.39 -8.71 17.95
C LYS A 210 -1.57 -9.65 16.75
N SER A 211 -2.59 -9.42 15.95
CA SER A 211 -3.00 -10.35 14.91
C SER A 211 -3.33 -9.62 13.61
N PRO A 212 -3.08 -10.22 12.43
CA PRO A 212 -3.65 -9.71 11.18
C PRO A 212 -5.17 -9.95 11.09
N PHE A 213 -5.76 -10.73 12.00
CA PHE A 213 -7.20 -10.96 12.06
C PHE A 213 -7.89 -9.86 12.88
N GLN A 214 -8.80 -9.15 12.25
CA GLN A 214 -9.68 -8.17 12.90
C GLN A 214 -10.95 -8.87 13.37
N LEU A 215 -11.19 -8.87 14.68
CA LEU A 215 -12.39 -9.42 15.33
C LEU A 215 -13.20 -8.27 15.94
N GLY A 216 -14.32 -7.94 15.31
CA GLY A 216 -15.08 -6.74 15.67
C GLY A 216 -14.24 -5.47 15.45
N PRO A 217 -14.14 -4.57 16.46
CA PRO A 217 -13.42 -3.31 16.31
C PRO A 217 -11.90 -3.39 16.55
N SER A 218 -11.35 -4.58 16.86
CA SER A 218 -9.97 -4.73 17.33
C SER A 218 -9.21 -5.82 16.57
N ALA A 219 -7.90 -5.60 16.38
CA ALA A 219 -6.96 -6.61 15.88
C ALA A 219 -6.16 -7.28 17.03
N LEU A 220 -6.39 -6.86 18.28
CA LEU A 220 -5.94 -7.60 19.45
C LEU A 220 -6.89 -8.75 19.74
N ILE A 221 -6.31 -9.92 19.96
CA ILE A 221 -7.01 -11.14 20.39
C ILE A 221 -6.52 -11.51 21.78
N SER A 222 -7.44 -11.78 22.70
CA SER A 222 -7.18 -12.40 24.00
C SER A 222 -8.43 -13.14 24.47
N PRO A 223 -8.34 -14.07 25.45
CA PRO A 223 -9.52 -14.67 26.04
C PRO A 223 -10.52 -13.64 26.59
N SER A 224 -10.04 -12.57 27.20
CA SER A 224 -10.86 -11.46 27.71
C SER A 224 -11.63 -10.75 26.58
N ILE A 225 -10.96 -10.37 25.50
CA ILE A 225 -11.56 -9.71 24.34
C ILE A 225 -12.59 -10.61 23.68
N LEU A 226 -12.24 -11.88 23.45
CA LEU A 226 -13.15 -12.86 22.84
C LEU A 226 -14.41 -13.06 23.69
N PHE A 227 -14.27 -13.03 25.02
CA PHE A 227 -15.40 -13.09 25.93
C PHE A 227 -16.32 -11.87 25.77
N ILE A 228 -15.76 -10.65 25.76
CA ILE A 228 -16.52 -9.40 25.59
C ILE A 228 -17.26 -9.36 24.25
N LEU A 229 -16.59 -9.70 23.15
CA LEU A 229 -17.19 -9.70 21.81
C LEU A 229 -18.42 -10.62 21.71
N ASN A 230 -18.45 -11.68 22.52
CA ASN A 230 -19.52 -12.68 22.54
C ASN A 230 -20.50 -12.52 23.72
N ALA A 231 -20.38 -11.45 24.51
CA ALA A 231 -21.17 -11.24 25.74
C ALA A 231 -22.69 -11.15 25.49
N HIS A 232 -23.11 -10.72 24.30
CA HIS A 232 -24.52 -10.64 23.91
C HIS A 232 -25.26 -11.99 23.96
N SER A 233 -24.52 -13.11 23.97
CA SER A 233 -25.09 -14.45 24.11
C SER A 233 -25.51 -14.79 25.55
N LEU A 234 -25.07 -14.00 26.53
CA LEU A 234 -25.41 -14.14 27.95
C LEU A 234 -26.51 -13.14 28.32
N THR A 235 -27.40 -13.54 29.22
CA THR A 235 -28.28 -12.61 29.94
C THR A 235 -27.46 -11.69 30.85
N GLU A 236 -28.01 -10.54 31.25
CA GLU A 236 -27.31 -9.58 32.11
C GLU A 236 -26.82 -10.22 33.41
N THR A 237 -27.65 -11.03 34.07
CA THR A 237 -27.26 -11.77 35.28
C THR A 237 -26.19 -12.84 35.03
N GLU A 238 -26.25 -13.56 33.89
CA GLU A 238 -25.19 -14.50 33.52
C GLU A 238 -23.87 -13.76 33.30
N PHE A 239 -23.93 -12.61 32.62
CA PHE A 239 -22.77 -11.79 32.34
C PHE A 239 -22.14 -11.23 33.62
N GLU A 240 -22.92 -10.59 34.51
CA GLU A 240 -22.44 -10.07 35.79
C GLU A 240 -21.74 -11.13 36.65
N ASN A 241 -22.33 -12.33 36.73
CA ASN A 241 -21.74 -13.46 37.43
C ASN A 241 -20.43 -13.90 36.77
N ALA A 242 -20.39 -13.99 35.44
CA ALA A 242 -19.21 -14.40 34.71
C ALA A 242 -18.05 -13.41 34.90
N ILE A 243 -18.31 -12.11 34.77
CA ILE A 243 -17.27 -11.09 34.91
C ILE A 243 -16.74 -10.99 36.34
N SER A 244 -17.55 -11.32 37.36
CA SER A 244 -17.15 -11.24 38.78
C SER A 244 -15.97 -12.16 39.18
N THR A 245 -15.61 -13.10 38.31
CA THR A 245 -14.55 -14.09 38.54
C THR A 245 -13.19 -13.70 37.95
N LYS A 246 -13.13 -12.57 37.22
CA LYS A 246 -11.95 -12.13 36.47
C LYS A 246 -11.75 -10.63 36.52
N ASP A 247 -10.50 -10.22 36.39
CA ASP A 247 -10.14 -8.83 36.18
C ASP A 247 -10.18 -8.51 34.69
N PHE A 248 -10.91 -7.45 34.33
CA PHE A 248 -10.92 -6.87 32.98
C PHE A 248 -10.09 -5.58 32.96
N THR A 249 -9.73 -5.14 31.77
CA THR A 249 -8.90 -3.96 31.56
C THR A 249 -9.63 -2.89 30.74
N ILE A 250 -9.00 -1.71 30.60
CA ILE A 250 -9.49 -0.66 29.70
C ILE A 250 -9.55 -1.09 28.24
N ASN A 251 -8.76 -2.09 27.80
CA ASN A 251 -8.85 -2.62 26.44
C ASN A 251 -10.18 -3.34 26.23
N ASP A 252 -10.61 -4.12 27.22
CA ASP A 252 -11.86 -4.88 27.18
C ASP A 252 -13.08 -3.95 27.21
N ILE A 253 -13.05 -2.91 28.04
CA ILE A 253 -14.10 -1.89 28.09
C ILE A 253 -14.15 -1.08 26.78
N ALA A 254 -13.01 -0.69 26.22
CA ALA A 254 -12.97 0.05 24.95
C ALA A 254 -13.60 -0.77 23.82
N ILE A 255 -13.33 -2.07 23.77
CA ILE A 255 -13.98 -2.98 22.82
C ILE A 255 -15.47 -3.08 23.12
N ALA A 256 -15.89 -3.19 24.38
CA ALA A 256 -17.31 -3.25 24.73
C ALA A 256 -18.08 -2.02 24.21
N ILE A 257 -17.49 -0.83 24.37
CA ILE A 257 -18.04 0.44 23.86
C ILE A 257 -18.09 0.44 22.33
N LYS A 258 -16.97 0.12 21.66
CA LYS A 258 -16.90 0.10 20.19
C LYS A 258 -17.80 -0.95 19.54
N SER A 259 -18.03 -2.08 20.22
CA SER A 259 -18.94 -3.12 19.78
C SER A 259 -20.41 -2.80 20.09
N ASN A 260 -20.69 -1.63 20.65
CA ASN A 260 -22.03 -1.17 21.03
C ASN A 260 -22.77 -2.19 21.92
N LEU A 261 -22.05 -2.76 22.91
CA LEU A 261 -22.70 -3.58 23.93
C LEU A 261 -23.75 -2.75 24.69
N PRO A 262 -24.82 -3.36 25.21
CA PRO A 262 -25.82 -2.62 25.99
C PRO A 262 -25.17 -1.91 27.19
N ASN A 263 -25.62 -0.70 27.49
CA ASN A 263 -25.04 0.12 28.56
C ASN A 263 -25.07 -0.55 29.94
N THR A 264 -25.99 -1.47 30.21
CA THR A 264 -26.00 -2.25 31.46
C THR A 264 -24.77 -3.16 31.58
N TYR A 265 -24.34 -3.78 30.48
CA TYR A 265 -23.15 -4.63 30.43
C TYR A 265 -21.88 -3.80 30.59
N ILE A 266 -21.79 -2.67 29.86
CA ILE A 266 -20.64 -1.75 29.97
C ILE A 266 -20.55 -1.19 31.40
N THR A 267 -21.68 -0.84 32.01
CA THR A 267 -21.75 -0.37 33.41
C THR A 267 -21.23 -1.42 34.38
N ALA A 268 -21.64 -2.68 34.21
CA ALA A 268 -21.15 -3.79 35.04
C ALA A 268 -19.62 -4.00 34.90
N LEU A 269 -19.08 -3.91 33.68
CA LEU A 269 -17.63 -3.99 33.43
C LEU A 269 -16.86 -2.84 34.10
N ILE A 270 -17.33 -1.59 33.95
CA ILE A 270 -16.74 -0.41 34.58
C ILE A 270 -16.79 -0.51 36.10
N ALA A 271 -17.84 -1.12 36.65
CA ALA A 271 -17.98 -1.30 38.09
C ALA A 271 -16.94 -2.28 38.66
N GLN A 272 -16.56 -3.32 37.91
CA GLN A 272 -15.63 -4.36 38.37
C GLN A 272 -14.16 -4.07 38.03
N THR A 273 -13.89 -3.25 37.01
CA THR A 273 -12.53 -2.97 36.57
C THR A 273 -11.81 -2.01 37.53
N ALA A 274 -10.70 -2.47 38.12
CA ALA A 274 -9.98 -1.71 39.13
C ALA A 274 -9.25 -0.46 38.59
N GLN A 275 -8.69 -0.55 37.38
CA GLN A 275 -7.96 0.55 36.74
C GLN A 275 -8.67 1.00 35.47
N LEU A 276 -9.22 2.22 35.52
CA LEU A 276 -9.98 2.83 34.41
C LEU A 276 -9.20 3.93 33.69
N SER A 277 -8.03 4.33 34.22
CA SER A 277 -7.17 5.35 33.62
C SER A 277 -6.13 4.72 32.69
N GLY A 278 -5.78 5.43 31.62
CA GLY A 278 -4.79 5.00 30.63
C GLY A 278 -5.33 4.99 29.19
N VAL A 279 -4.43 4.77 28.25
CA VAL A 279 -4.70 4.74 26.81
C VAL A 279 -5.14 3.33 26.41
N PRO A 280 -6.36 3.14 25.84
CA PRO A 280 -6.81 1.83 25.37
C PRO A 280 -6.11 1.44 24.06
N THR A 281 -5.12 0.56 24.14
CA THR A 281 -4.31 0.09 23.01
C THR A 281 -5.07 -0.79 22.03
N ALA A 282 -6.19 -1.41 22.42
CA ALA A 282 -7.02 -2.22 21.52
C ALA A 282 -7.57 -1.44 20.31
N MET A 283 -7.61 -0.12 20.40
CA MET A 283 -8.11 0.77 19.35
C MET A 283 -7.00 1.27 18.40
N SER A 284 -5.76 0.83 18.62
CA SER A 284 -4.57 1.48 18.05
C SER A 284 -3.98 0.78 16.82
N ASP A 285 -4.49 -0.38 16.41
CA ASP A 285 -3.82 -1.29 15.47
C ASP A 285 -4.20 -1.15 14.00
N ASN A 286 -5.19 -0.32 13.64
CA ASN A 286 -5.63 -0.19 12.23
C ASN A 286 -4.99 1.00 11.52
N PHE A 287 -3.97 0.76 10.68
CA PHE A 287 -3.22 1.77 9.91
C PHE A 287 -4.09 2.70 9.05
N ILE A 288 -5.26 2.24 8.59
CA ILE A 288 -6.13 2.98 7.65
C ILE A 288 -7.12 3.88 8.41
N HIS A 289 -7.43 3.56 9.67
CA HIS A 289 -8.43 4.25 10.48
C HIS A 289 -7.90 4.73 11.83
N GLU A 290 -6.57 4.89 11.98
CA GLU A 290 -5.95 5.26 13.25
C GLU A 290 -6.57 6.54 13.82
N GLN A 291 -7.33 6.38 14.90
CA GLN A 291 -7.73 7.44 15.81
C GLN A 291 -7.00 7.22 17.13
N LEU A 292 -6.49 8.30 17.73
CA LEU A 292 -5.91 8.25 19.06
C LEU A 292 -7.01 8.53 20.09
N TYR A 293 -7.15 7.63 21.05
CA TYR A 293 -7.96 7.84 22.25
C TYR A 293 -7.03 7.85 23.45
N LEU A 294 -7.04 8.88 24.28
CA LEU A 294 -6.16 8.95 25.46
C LEU A 294 -6.77 8.29 26.69
N ASN A 295 -8.08 8.05 26.68
CA ASN A 295 -8.82 7.38 27.74
C ASN A 295 -10.14 6.75 27.25
N LEU A 296 -10.86 6.07 28.14
CA LEU A 296 -12.16 5.45 27.83
C LEU A 296 -13.27 6.45 27.48
N ALA A 297 -13.21 7.68 28.00
CA ALA A 297 -14.21 8.69 27.69
C ALA A 297 -14.07 9.16 26.24
N ASP A 298 -12.84 9.25 25.70
CA ASP A 298 -12.62 9.51 24.27
C ASP A 298 -13.24 8.41 23.39
N VAL A 299 -13.17 7.13 23.82
CA VAL A 299 -13.82 6.01 23.11
C VAL A 299 -15.34 6.16 23.15
N ALA A 300 -15.93 6.48 24.31
CA ALA A 300 -17.37 6.70 24.44
C ALA A 300 -17.87 7.92 23.64
N VAL A 301 -17.04 8.96 23.50
CA VAL A 301 -17.32 10.10 22.60
C VAL A 301 -17.38 9.65 21.15
N SER A 302 -16.43 8.81 20.71
CA SER A 302 -16.40 8.31 19.33
C SER A 302 -17.64 7.49 18.95
N GLU A 303 -18.29 6.86 19.93
CA GLU A 303 -19.52 6.08 19.74
C GLU A 303 -20.80 6.84 20.10
N PHE A 304 -20.67 8.13 20.46
CA PHE A 304 -21.79 9.00 20.84
C PHE A 304 -22.62 8.46 22.01
N ASN A 305 -21.96 7.88 23.02
CA ASN A 305 -22.60 7.19 24.15
C ASN A 305 -22.59 8.06 25.43
N VAL A 306 -23.49 9.05 25.50
CA VAL A 306 -23.59 9.97 26.64
C VAL A 306 -23.78 9.28 28.00
N PRO A 307 -24.63 8.25 28.16
CA PRO A 307 -24.77 7.58 29.47
C PRO A 307 -23.46 7.00 30.00
N ILE A 308 -22.62 6.41 29.13
CA ILE A 308 -21.31 5.91 29.53
C ILE A 308 -20.33 7.06 29.78
N LEU A 309 -20.42 8.18 29.05
CA LEU A 309 -19.62 9.38 29.35
C LEU A 309 -19.91 9.95 30.73
N GLU A 310 -21.18 10.02 31.12
CA GLU A 310 -21.59 10.48 32.46
C GLU A 310 -21.05 9.55 33.54
N LEU A 311 -21.19 8.23 33.35
CA LEU A 311 -20.66 7.22 34.28
C LEU A 311 -19.12 7.29 34.41
N LEU A 312 -18.39 7.46 33.30
CA LEU A 312 -16.94 7.62 33.33
C LEU A 312 -16.52 8.92 34.02
N ASN A 313 -17.27 10.01 33.80
CA ASN A 313 -17.04 11.29 34.47
C ASN A 313 -17.24 11.17 36.00
N GLU A 314 -18.23 10.41 36.48
CA GLU A 314 -18.40 10.09 37.91
C GLU A 314 -17.20 9.34 38.51
N ARG A 315 -16.48 8.59 37.67
CA ARG A 315 -15.24 7.87 38.04
C ARG A 315 -13.97 8.71 37.82
N GLY A 316 -14.11 10.00 37.50
CA GLY A 316 -12.98 10.91 37.26
C GLY A 316 -12.28 10.71 35.91
N ILE A 317 -12.88 9.97 34.98
CA ILE A 317 -12.37 9.79 33.62
C ILE A 317 -13.13 10.77 32.71
N GLU A 318 -12.52 11.92 32.43
CA GLU A 318 -13.09 12.96 31.58
C GLU A 318 -12.58 12.84 30.13
N PRO A 319 -13.40 13.23 29.13
CA PRO A 319 -12.93 13.32 27.75
C PRO A 319 -11.71 14.25 27.60
N THR A 320 -10.85 13.98 26.63
CA THR A 320 -9.65 14.80 26.39
C THR A 320 -10.01 16.25 26.06
N ASN A 321 -9.41 17.20 26.77
CA ASN A 321 -9.54 18.63 26.49
C ASN A 321 -8.17 19.30 26.45
N LEU A 322 -7.46 19.16 25.33
CA LEU A 322 -6.17 19.79 25.11
C LEU A 322 -6.32 20.80 23.96
N PRO A 323 -6.77 22.04 24.22
CA PRO A 323 -7.07 23.02 23.17
C PRO A 323 -5.90 23.36 22.25
N ASP A 324 -4.67 23.13 22.69
CA ASP A 324 -3.50 23.34 21.84
C ASP A 324 -3.23 22.12 20.94
N VAL A 325 -3.73 20.92 21.29
CA VAL A 325 -3.51 19.63 20.63
C VAL A 325 -4.74 19.10 19.88
N PHE A 326 -5.73 18.64 20.63
CA PHE A 326 -7.03 18.14 20.18
C PHE A 326 -7.96 18.02 21.38
N THR A 327 -9.26 18.01 21.11
CA THR A 327 -10.29 17.85 22.14
C THR A 327 -11.24 16.69 21.78
N ALA A 328 -12.07 16.32 22.74
CA ALA A 328 -13.16 15.40 22.53
C ALA A 328 -14.18 15.88 21.49
N MET A 329 -14.32 17.20 21.27
CA MET A 329 -15.16 17.70 20.18
C MET A 329 -14.56 17.32 18.82
N ASP A 330 -13.23 17.34 18.67
CA ASP A 330 -12.58 16.86 17.44
C ASP A 330 -12.83 15.37 17.23
N ILE A 331 -12.78 14.57 18.30
CA ILE A 331 -13.10 13.13 18.26
C ILE A 331 -14.56 12.90 17.85
N ALA A 332 -15.52 13.64 18.42
CA ALA A 332 -16.93 13.50 18.05
C ALA A 332 -17.15 13.82 16.57
N LEU A 333 -16.53 14.90 16.08
CA LEU A 333 -16.71 15.38 14.70
C LEU A 333 -16.09 14.43 13.67
N VAL A 334 -14.89 13.88 13.92
CA VAL A 334 -14.27 12.91 13.01
C VAL A 334 -15.06 11.61 12.91
N ASN A 335 -15.82 11.25 13.94
CA ASN A 335 -16.66 10.05 13.95
C ASN A 335 -18.08 10.28 13.42
N LEU A 336 -18.42 11.49 12.97
CA LEU A 336 -19.64 11.69 12.18
C LEU A 336 -19.46 11.01 10.82
N LYS A 337 -20.36 10.08 10.47
CA LYS A 337 -20.31 9.36 9.19
C LYS A 337 -20.41 10.34 8.02
N GLY A 338 -19.30 10.52 7.29
CA GLY A 338 -19.21 11.32 6.06
C GLY A 338 -17.86 12.04 5.91
N SER A 339 -16.90 11.42 5.23
CA SER A 339 -15.56 11.98 5.01
C SER A 339 -15.47 12.99 3.84
N SER A 340 -16.61 13.42 3.29
CA SER A 340 -16.69 14.43 2.25
C SER A 340 -17.90 15.34 2.44
N ASN A 341 -17.76 16.60 2.02
CA ASN A 341 -18.81 17.64 2.01
C ASN A 341 -20.22 17.17 1.59
N SER A 342 -20.29 16.17 0.71
CA SER A 342 -21.51 15.62 0.12
C SER A 342 -22.11 14.41 0.85
N GLN A 343 -21.47 13.91 1.90
CA GLN A 343 -21.81 12.62 2.52
C GLN A 343 -21.98 12.65 4.04
N VAL A 344 -22.04 13.83 4.68
CA VAL A 344 -22.41 13.92 6.10
C VAL A 344 -23.83 13.35 6.23
N GLN A 345 -23.93 12.14 6.77
CA GLN A 345 -25.19 11.48 7.04
C GLN A 345 -26.04 12.37 7.97
N PRO A 346 -27.38 12.26 7.93
CA PRO A 346 -28.23 13.01 8.84
C PRO A 346 -27.75 12.87 10.28
N ILE A 347 -27.57 13.99 10.97
CA ILE A 347 -27.18 13.99 12.38
C ILE A 347 -28.32 13.34 13.18
N GLU A 348 -28.03 12.21 13.82
CA GLU A 348 -28.97 11.47 14.67
C GLU A 348 -29.06 12.09 16.08
N ASN A 349 -30.06 11.68 16.87
CA ASN A 349 -30.26 12.23 18.21
C ASN A 349 -29.06 11.98 19.13
N LYS A 350 -28.45 10.79 19.09
CA LYS A 350 -27.25 10.47 19.88
C LYS A 350 -26.07 11.40 19.57
N HIS A 351 -25.93 11.81 18.30
CA HIS A 351 -24.91 12.77 17.87
C HIS A 351 -25.19 14.13 18.49
N ARG A 352 -26.44 14.63 18.37
CA ARG A 352 -26.87 15.91 18.98
C ARG A 352 -26.67 15.92 20.50
N GLU A 353 -27.04 14.84 21.18
CA GLU A 353 -26.87 14.69 22.63
C GLU A 353 -25.40 14.76 23.04
N THR A 354 -24.53 14.04 22.33
CA THR A 354 -23.08 14.04 22.60
C THR A 354 -22.44 15.40 22.32
N LEU A 355 -22.74 16.01 21.16
CA LEU A 355 -22.24 17.34 20.81
C LEU A 355 -22.73 18.40 21.81
N LYS A 356 -23.99 18.29 22.26
CA LYS A 356 -24.53 19.15 23.32
C LYS A 356 -23.82 18.94 24.65
N TYR A 357 -23.64 17.70 25.08
CA TYR A 357 -22.91 17.36 26.32
C TYR A 357 -21.52 17.98 26.33
N LEU A 358 -20.75 17.80 25.24
CA LEU A 358 -19.41 18.37 25.09
C LEU A 358 -19.45 19.90 25.07
N LYS A 359 -20.39 20.51 24.35
CA LYS A 359 -20.54 21.98 24.30
C LYS A 359 -20.89 22.57 25.67
N ASP A 360 -21.83 21.97 26.40
CA ASP A 360 -22.26 22.42 27.72
C ASP A 360 -21.12 22.32 28.76
N LYS A 361 -20.20 21.37 28.57
CA LYS A 361 -18.95 21.24 29.35
C LYS A 361 -17.81 22.14 28.86
N GLY A 362 -18.00 22.91 27.79
CA GLY A 362 -17.04 23.90 27.29
C GLY A 362 -15.99 23.37 26.31
N TYR A 363 -16.16 22.16 25.77
CA TYR A 363 -15.27 21.62 24.74
C TYR A 363 -15.46 22.35 23.40
N LYS A 364 -14.35 22.60 22.70
CA LYS A 364 -14.30 23.34 21.43
C LYS A 364 -13.63 22.49 20.35
N ALA A 365 -13.91 22.75 19.08
CA ALA A 365 -13.30 22.02 17.96
C ALA A 365 -12.23 22.84 17.26
N HIS A 366 -11.20 22.19 16.74
CA HIS A 366 -10.26 22.78 15.81
C HIS A 366 -10.89 22.96 14.44
N GLY A 367 -10.87 24.19 13.91
CA GLY A 367 -11.51 24.48 12.64
C GLY A 367 -11.54 25.95 12.25
N GLU A 368 -12.08 26.23 11.07
CA GLU A 368 -12.24 27.57 10.53
C GLU A 368 -13.40 27.64 9.52
N HIS A 369 -13.89 28.85 9.29
CA HIS A 369 -14.79 29.15 8.17
C HIS A 369 -13.94 29.41 6.92
N VAL A 370 -13.92 28.46 5.98
CA VAL A 370 -13.04 28.50 4.78
C VAL A 370 -13.59 29.43 3.70
N ARG A 371 -14.92 29.51 3.57
CA ARG A 371 -15.63 30.42 2.67
C ARG A 371 -16.79 31.05 3.42
N GLY A 372 -16.90 32.38 3.34
CA GLY A 372 -17.78 33.19 4.19
C GLY A 372 -18.70 34.16 3.43
N THR A 373 -18.84 34.00 2.12
CA THR A 373 -19.87 34.73 1.36
C THR A 373 -21.24 34.13 1.66
N SER A 374 -22.29 34.96 1.65
CA SER A 374 -23.67 34.53 1.96
C SER A 374 -24.19 33.40 1.07
N GLU A 375 -23.55 33.12 -0.06
CA GLU A 375 -23.96 32.14 -1.07
C GLU A 375 -23.08 30.87 -1.10
N ASP A 376 -21.98 30.81 -0.35
CA ASP A 376 -21.06 29.65 -0.31
C ASP A 376 -20.37 29.58 1.06
N ARG A 377 -21.09 29.08 2.08
CA ARG A 377 -20.56 28.97 3.44
C ARG A 377 -20.02 27.57 3.67
N LEU A 378 -18.75 27.50 4.07
CA LEU A 378 -18.04 26.25 4.29
C LEU A 378 -17.38 26.23 5.66
N LEU A 379 -17.78 25.27 6.50
CA LEU A 379 -17.09 24.92 7.73
C LEU A 379 -16.04 23.86 7.44
N MET A 380 -14.84 24.03 7.98
CA MET A 380 -13.81 23.00 8.03
C MET A 380 -13.44 22.73 9.48
N PHE A 381 -13.64 21.50 9.92
CA PHE A 381 -13.09 20.99 11.17
C PHE A 381 -11.85 20.15 10.84
N LYS A 382 -10.75 20.41 11.56
CA LYS A 382 -9.48 19.70 11.38
C LYS A 382 -8.57 19.96 12.57
N SER A 383 -8.18 18.92 13.30
CA SER A 383 -7.03 18.96 14.20
C SER A 383 -5.74 18.68 13.42
N SER A 384 -4.68 19.45 13.71
CA SER A 384 -3.35 19.22 13.13
C SER A 384 -2.69 17.96 13.66
N PHE A 385 -3.07 17.50 14.86
CA PHE A 385 -2.49 16.33 15.50
C PHE A 385 -3.19 15.02 15.10
N LEU A 386 -4.51 15.04 14.91
CA LEU A 386 -5.28 13.87 14.48
C LEU A 386 -5.32 13.79 12.93
N PRO A 387 -4.56 12.87 12.30
CA PRO A 387 -4.33 12.87 10.85
C PRO A 387 -5.61 12.69 10.01
N ASN A 388 -6.63 12.04 10.58
CA ASN A 388 -7.89 11.73 9.91
C ASN A 388 -9.05 12.66 10.32
N SER A 389 -8.80 13.75 11.05
CA SER A 389 -9.84 14.62 11.63
C SER A 389 -10.52 15.61 10.68
N LEU A 390 -10.30 15.48 9.37
CA LEU A 390 -10.81 16.44 8.39
C LEU A 390 -12.28 16.21 8.09
N LEU A 391 -13.12 17.18 8.46
CA LEU A 391 -14.53 17.24 8.10
C LEU A 391 -14.83 18.58 7.45
N PHE A 392 -15.47 18.54 6.27
CA PHE A 392 -15.99 19.73 5.64
C PHE A 392 -17.52 19.67 5.60
N VAL A 393 -18.16 20.80 5.89
CA VAL A 393 -19.62 20.93 5.88
C VAL A 393 -19.99 22.21 5.14
N GLY A 394 -20.52 22.05 3.93
CA GLY A 394 -21.00 23.16 3.10
C GLY A 394 -22.51 23.31 3.20
N ASP A 395 -22.99 24.55 3.33
CA ASP A 395 -24.44 24.81 3.42
C ASP A 395 -25.21 24.47 2.14
N GLN A 396 -24.56 24.53 0.98
CA GLN A 396 -25.15 24.15 -0.31
C GLN A 396 -25.52 22.66 -0.40
N PHE A 397 -24.75 21.77 0.24
CA PHE A 397 -24.92 20.32 0.13
C PHE A 397 -25.52 19.70 1.40
N ALA A 398 -25.30 20.33 2.56
CA ALA A 398 -25.66 19.78 3.86
C ALA A 398 -26.20 20.87 4.80
N ALA A 399 -27.10 21.75 4.33
CA ALA A 399 -27.65 22.89 5.07
C ALA A 399 -28.04 22.59 6.54
N LYS A 400 -28.76 21.50 6.79
CA LYS A 400 -29.17 21.12 8.16
C LYS A 400 -27.97 20.80 9.06
N ALA A 401 -27.01 20.02 8.55
CA ALA A 401 -25.80 19.69 9.29
C ALA A 401 -24.93 20.94 9.48
N PHE A 402 -24.87 21.83 8.49
CA PHE A 402 -24.20 23.11 8.61
C PHE A 402 -24.78 23.94 9.75
N ASP A 403 -26.10 24.11 9.78
CA ASP A 403 -26.77 24.89 10.83
C ASP A 403 -26.50 24.28 12.21
N GLU A 404 -26.65 22.95 12.36
CA GLU A 404 -26.39 22.24 13.63
C GLU A 404 -24.94 22.35 14.12
N LEU A 405 -23.96 22.36 13.20
CA LEU A 405 -22.54 22.38 13.53
C LEU A 405 -21.94 23.80 13.58
N SER A 406 -22.60 24.79 13.01
CA SER A 406 -22.13 26.19 12.97
C SER A 406 -22.02 26.84 14.35
N ASP A 407 -22.77 26.35 15.33
CA ASP A 407 -22.77 26.82 16.71
C ASP A 407 -21.64 26.20 17.57
N ILE A 408 -20.79 25.34 17.00
CA ILE A 408 -19.65 24.74 17.72
C ILE A 408 -18.55 25.80 17.86
N PRO A 409 -18.09 26.12 19.09
CA PRO A 409 -17.00 27.05 19.28
C PRO A 409 -15.70 26.53 18.66
N LEU A 410 -15.02 27.39 17.89
CA LEU A 410 -13.82 27.03 17.14
C LEU A 410 -12.53 27.43 17.87
N ILE A 411 -11.51 26.59 17.73
CA ILE A 411 -10.10 26.85 18.01
C ILE A 411 -9.43 27.02 16.64
N ALA A 412 -8.74 28.14 16.44
CA ALA A 412 -8.04 28.38 15.19
C ALA A 412 -6.88 27.39 15.03
N ASN A 413 -6.76 26.75 13.87
CA ASN A 413 -5.68 25.79 13.58
C ASN A 413 -4.27 26.41 13.68
N LYS A 414 -4.16 27.73 13.52
CA LYS A 414 -2.91 28.51 13.67
C LYS A 414 -2.53 28.80 15.13
N ALA A 415 -3.37 28.44 16.09
CA ALA A 415 -3.05 28.55 17.51
C ALA A 415 -2.16 27.39 18.00
N ALA A 416 -1.77 26.47 17.11
CA ALA A 416 -0.84 25.39 17.39
C ALA A 416 0.43 25.91 18.09
N PHE A 417 0.85 25.13 19.08
CA PHE A 417 1.92 25.33 20.06
C PHE A 417 3.05 26.27 19.66
N LYS A 418 3.54 27.06 20.63
CA LYS A 418 4.72 27.91 20.42
C LYS A 418 5.88 27.07 19.94
N HIS A 419 6.33 27.30 18.71
CA HIS A 419 7.49 26.63 18.15
C HIS A 419 8.72 26.84 19.02
N GLN A 420 9.38 25.75 19.38
CA GLN A 420 10.62 25.77 20.16
C GLN A 420 11.81 25.93 19.21
N SER A 421 12.83 26.67 19.64
CA SER A 421 14.12 26.70 18.95
C SER A 421 14.93 25.46 19.31
N LYS A 422 15.89 25.07 18.45
CA LYS A 422 16.87 24.01 18.77
C LYS A 422 17.52 24.29 20.14
N ASP A 423 17.47 23.32 21.03
CA ASP A 423 18.01 23.37 22.39
C ASP A 423 18.81 22.09 22.73
N ASP A 424 19.09 21.86 24.02
CA ASP A 424 19.84 20.70 24.54
C ASP A 424 18.91 19.56 25.01
N SER A 425 17.65 19.53 24.56
CA SER A 425 16.74 18.42 24.84
C SER A 425 17.07 17.18 24.01
N ALA A 426 16.71 16.00 24.52
CA ALA A 426 16.86 14.74 23.80
C ALA A 426 16.09 14.71 22.47
N ILE A 427 14.95 15.42 22.37
CA ILE A 427 14.17 15.52 21.13
C ILE A 427 14.95 16.36 20.10
N SER A 428 15.46 17.53 20.50
CA SER A 428 16.30 18.38 19.66
C SER A 428 17.56 17.64 19.18
N ASP A 429 18.21 16.87 20.05
CA ASP A 429 19.36 16.02 19.70
C ASP A 429 19.02 14.92 18.68
N ALA A 430 17.91 14.20 18.88
CA ALA A 430 17.46 13.17 17.95
C ALA A 430 17.14 13.76 16.56
N LEU A 431 16.48 14.93 16.52
CA LEU A 431 16.19 15.63 15.27
C LEU A 431 17.47 16.11 14.56
N ARG A 432 18.45 16.63 15.31
CA ARG A 432 19.77 16.98 14.77
C ARG A 432 20.51 15.77 14.21
N ALA A 433 20.46 14.64 14.92
CA ALA A 433 21.09 13.40 14.48
C ALA A 433 20.44 12.86 13.18
N TYR A 434 19.11 12.86 13.10
CA TYR A 434 18.37 12.51 11.90
C TYR A 434 18.72 13.42 10.71
N GLU A 435 18.73 14.74 10.93
CA GLU A 435 19.11 15.72 9.90
C GLU A 435 20.54 15.48 9.38
N LYS A 436 21.48 15.21 10.29
CA LYS A 436 22.88 14.89 9.95
C LYS A 436 22.99 13.59 9.16
N GLN A 437 22.28 12.54 9.57
CA GLN A 437 22.26 11.25 8.86
C GLN A 437 21.72 11.43 7.43
N LYS A 438 20.61 12.17 7.28
CA LYS A 438 20.04 12.49 5.96
C LYS A 438 21.02 13.28 5.07
N GLN A 439 21.74 14.25 5.64
CA GLN A 439 22.74 15.02 4.90
C GLN A 439 23.95 14.17 4.50
N GLN A 440 24.41 13.26 5.36
CA GLN A 440 25.54 12.37 5.08
C GLN A 440 25.30 11.47 3.87
N PHE A 441 24.07 10.96 3.72
CA PHE A 441 23.72 10.04 2.64
C PHE A 441 23.03 10.71 1.46
N LYS A 442 22.82 12.04 1.50
CA LYS A 442 22.25 12.76 0.36
C LYS A 442 23.12 12.45 -0.89
N PRO A 443 22.52 11.97 -2.00
CA PRO A 443 23.27 11.79 -3.23
C PRO A 443 23.91 13.13 -3.60
N ALA A 444 25.14 13.08 -4.14
CA ALA A 444 25.66 14.24 -4.83
C ALA A 444 24.88 14.38 -6.14
N ASP A 445 23.68 14.98 -6.06
CA ASP A 445 22.67 15.01 -7.12
C ASP A 445 23.28 15.43 -8.46
N GLU A 446 24.16 16.43 -8.46
CA GLU A 446 24.87 16.91 -9.66
C GLU A 446 25.85 15.88 -10.23
N THR A 447 26.56 15.13 -9.39
CA THR A 447 27.53 14.12 -9.84
C THR A 447 26.81 12.91 -10.44
N CYS A 448 25.74 12.43 -9.79
CA CYS A 448 24.98 11.28 -10.29
C CYS A 448 24.20 11.62 -11.56
N GLN A 449 23.62 12.82 -11.65
CA GLN A 449 23.00 13.32 -12.89
C GLN A 449 24.04 13.44 -14.02
N GLN A 450 25.25 13.93 -13.71
CA GLN A 450 26.31 14.01 -14.71
C GLN A 450 26.76 12.61 -15.18
N VAL A 451 26.88 11.63 -14.29
CA VAL A 451 27.20 10.24 -14.65
C VAL A 451 26.14 9.66 -15.59
N GLU A 452 24.85 9.87 -15.30
CA GLU A 452 23.75 9.44 -16.18
C GLU A 452 23.81 10.15 -17.54
N GLN A 453 24.07 11.46 -17.54
CA GLN A 453 24.17 12.24 -18.77
C GLN A 453 25.39 11.85 -19.61
N ASP A 454 26.54 11.62 -18.98
CA ASP A 454 27.77 11.17 -19.65
C ASP A 454 27.61 9.76 -20.21
N LEU A 455 26.93 8.87 -19.47
CA LEU A 455 26.59 7.53 -19.94
C LEU A 455 25.66 7.62 -21.15
N SER A 456 24.57 8.38 -21.06
CA SER A 456 23.62 8.63 -22.16
C SER A 456 24.31 9.23 -23.38
N ASN A 457 25.18 10.23 -23.20
CA ASN A 457 25.93 10.87 -24.28
C ASN A 457 26.90 9.88 -24.96
N LEU A 458 27.61 9.07 -24.17
CA LEU A 458 28.60 8.11 -24.67
C LEU A 458 27.93 6.92 -25.37
N GLU A 459 26.79 6.48 -24.86
CA GLU A 459 25.95 5.45 -25.47
C GLU A 459 25.14 6.00 -26.65
N ALA A 460 25.06 7.33 -26.83
CA ALA A 460 24.18 8.02 -27.77
C ALA A 460 22.69 7.64 -27.60
N ILE A 461 22.31 7.19 -26.40
CA ILE A 461 20.94 6.82 -26.04
C ILE A 461 20.26 8.04 -25.42
N LYS A 462 19.07 8.37 -25.92
CA LYS A 462 18.24 9.44 -25.40
C LYS A 462 17.64 9.05 -24.06
N THR A 463 17.66 9.98 -23.10
CA THR A 463 16.92 9.82 -21.84
C THR A 463 15.42 9.86 -22.09
N ARG A 464 14.61 9.33 -21.16
CA ARG A 464 13.13 9.41 -21.24
C ARG A 464 12.64 10.85 -21.43
N SER A 465 13.25 11.82 -20.75
CA SER A 465 12.89 13.23 -20.89
C SER A 465 13.18 13.73 -22.32
N GLN A 466 14.35 13.40 -22.87
CA GLN A 466 14.71 13.80 -24.22
C GLN A 466 13.77 13.18 -25.27
N ALA A 467 13.40 11.91 -25.11
CA ALA A 467 12.45 11.23 -25.98
C ALA A 467 11.04 11.86 -25.92
N MET A 468 10.54 12.19 -24.72
CA MET A 468 9.26 12.88 -24.56
C MET A 468 9.27 14.31 -25.14
N ASP A 469 10.38 15.04 -25.02
CA ASP A 469 10.50 16.37 -25.62
C ASP A 469 10.56 16.31 -27.14
N GLU A 470 11.13 15.24 -27.72
CA GLU A 470 11.10 14.99 -29.16
C GLU A 470 9.68 14.73 -29.66
N ILE A 471 8.87 13.94 -28.94
CA ILE A 471 7.44 13.75 -29.24
C ILE A 471 6.71 15.09 -29.26
N LYS A 472 6.90 15.95 -28.24
CA LYS A 472 6.28 17.29 -28.21
C LYS A 472 6.71 18.16 -29.38
N GLN A 473 7.98 18.10 -29.77
CA GLN A 473 8.49 18.85 -30.92
C GLN A 473 7.90 18.35 -32.24
N LEU A 474 7.71 17.03 -32.37
CA LEU A 474 7.05 16.43 -33.53
C LEU A 474 5.57 16.86 -33.58
N GLU A 475 4.84 16.78 -32.47
CA GLU A 475 3.44 17.27 -32.37
C GLU A 475 3.35 18.77 -32.74
N ALA A 476 4.26 19.60 -32.25
CA ALA A 476 4.28 21.03 -32.54
C ALA A 476 4.57 21.35 -34.02
N ARG A 477 5.34 20.50 -34.72
CA ARG A 477 5.71 20.71 -36.14
C ARG A 477 4.68 20.12 -37.10
N GLN A 478 4.06 19.00 -36.76
CA GLN A 478 3.26 18.19 -37.69
C GLN A 478 1.78 18.13 -37.32
N GLY A 479 1.38 18.62 -36.15
CA GLY A 479 0.02 18.47 -35.62
C GLY A 479 -0.14 17.14 -34.85
N PRO A 480 -1.39 16.68 -34.63
CA PRO A 480 -1.66 15.45 -33.89
C PRO A 480 -0.92 14.24 -34.49
N LEU A 481 -0.14 13.54 -33.66
CA LEU A 481 0.58 12.34 -34.06
C LEU A 481 -0.33 11.09 -34.00
N THR A 482 0.02 10.07 -34.77
CA THR A 482 -0.56 8.72 -34.66
C THR A 482 0.48 7.72 -34.16
N ALA A 483 0.01 6.59 -33.63
CA ALA A 483 0.90 5.51 -33.19
C ALA A 483 1.76 4.96 -34.35
N ASP A 484 1.19 4.84 -35.56
CA ASP A 484 1.93 4.39 -36.76
C ASP A 484 3.09 5.34 -37.11
N MET A 485 2.88 6.66 -37.03
CA MET A 485 3.94 7.65 -37.28
C MET A 485 5.10 7.52 -36.30
N LEU A 486 4.80 7.20 -35.05
CA LEU A 486 5.81 6.99 -34.02
C LEU A 486 6.48 5.62 -34.16
N GLN A 487 5.74 4.57 -34.55
CA GLN A 487 6.26 3.23 -34.84
C GLN A 487 7.36 3.26 -35.91
N GLU A 488 7.17 4.05 -36.97
CA GLU A 488 8.16 4.21 -38.05
C GLU A 488 9.49 4.81 -37.56
N ILE A 489 9.45 5.63 -36.50
CA ILE A 489 10.66 6.20 -35.88
C ILE A 489 11.25 5.19 -34.91
N ASP A 490 10.48 4.81 -33.90
CA ASP A 490 10.78 3.74 -32.96
C ASP A 490 9.53 3.36 -32.13
N PRO A 491 9.22 2.06 -31.95
CA PRO A 491 8.08 1.62 -31.11
C PRO A 491 8.13 2.13 -29.67
N MET A 492 9.31 2.47 -29.13
CA MET A 492 9.44 3.06 -27.80
C MET A 492 8.74 4.41 -27.69
N LEU A 493 8.70 5.18 -28.78
CA LEU A 493 8.02 6.48 -28.78
C LEU A 493 6.51 6.32 -28.69
N VAL A 494 5.93 5.24 -29.24
CA VAL A 494 4.52 4.90 -29.06
C VAL A 494 4.20 4.72 -27.57
N HIS A 495 5.05 3.98 -26.85
CA HIS A 495 4.91 3.78 -25.41
C HIS A 495 5.01 5.10 -24.62
N TYR A 496 6.00 5.94 -24.91
CA TYR A 496 6.13 7.24 -24.22
C TYR A 496 4.99 8.21 -24.55
N TRP A 497 4.49 8.20 -25.77
CA TRP A 497 3.32 8.99 -26.17
C TRP A 497 2.06 8.55 -25.43
N HIS A 498 1.81 7.24 -25.30
CA HIS A 498 0.73 6.72 -24.46
C HIS A 498 0.85 7.18 -23.00
N LEU A 499 2.05 7.17 -22.43
CA LEU A 499 2.29 7.66 -21.05
C LEU A 499 2.01 9.16 -20.87
N MET A 500 2.31 9.98 -21.88
CA MET A 500 2.02 11.41 -21.86
C MET A 500 0.52 11.68 -21.85
N HIS A 501 -0.25 10.93 -22.64
CA HIS A 501 -1.70 11.12 -22.80
C HIS A 501 -2.55 10.27 -21.82
N PHE A 502 -1.91 9.47 -20.97
CA PHE A 502 -2.58 8.65 -19.95
C PHE A 502 -3.44 9.47 -18.97
N ARG A 503 -3.05 10.73 -18.68
CA ARG A 503 -3.83 11.60 -17.79
C ARG A 503 -5.12 12.11 -18.42
N ASP A 504 -5.12 12.35 -19.73
CA ASP A 504 -6.29 12.86 -20.45
C ASP A 504 -7.39 11.81 -20.54
N LEU A 505 -7.01 10.53 -20.61
CA LEU A 505 -7.91 9.37 -20.51
C LEU A 505 -8.56 9.25 -19.10
N ARG A 506 -7.84 9.60 -18.03
CA ARG A 506 -8.40 9.61 -16.66
C ARG A 506 -9.44 10.70 -16.44
N GLN A 507 -9.33 11.83 -17.13
CA GLN A 507 -10.21 12.99 -16.93
C GLN A 507 -11.50 12.95 -17.76
N GLN A 508 -11.63 12.01 -18.72
CA GLN A 508 -12.82 11.91 -19.58
C GLN A 508 -13.91 10.97 -19.06
N THR A 509 -13.80 10.44 -17.83
CA THR A 509 -14.83 9.56 -17.27
C THR A 509 -15.64 10.32 -16.23
N PRO A 510 -16.93 10.62 -16.47
CA PRO A 510 -17.80 11.17 -15.43
C PRO A 510 -17.82 10.21 -14.24
N TYR A 511 -17.60 10.74 -13.04
CA TYR A 511 -17.86 10.02 -11.80
C TYR A 511 -19.34 9.62 -11.76
N GLN A 512 -19.63 8.33 -11.87
CA GLN A 512 -20.96 7.78 -11.61
C GLN A 512 -20.86 6.57 -10.66
N PRO A 513 -21.20 6.75 -9.39
CA PRO A 513 -21.69 5.69 -8.51
C PRO A 513 -23.20 5.91 -8.30
N ASP A 514 -24.02 4.87 -8.10
CA ASP A 514 -23.93 4.09 -6.87
C ASP A 514 -24.03 2.56 -7.07
N ALA A 515 -24.84 2.06 -8.01
CA ALA A 515 -25.21 0.63 -8.03
C ALA A 515 -24.05 -0.36 -8.34
N PHE A 516 -23.16 -0.06 -9.29
CA PHE A 516 -22.06 -0.98 -9.64
C PHE A 516 -20.99 -1.04 -8.55
N LYS A 517 -20.63 0.14 -8.00
CA LYS A 517 -19.63 0.23 -6.93
C LYS A 517 -20.15 -0.41 -5.65
N GLU A 518 -21.42 -0.19 -5.32
CA GLU A 518 -22.10 -0.87 -4.22
C GLU A 518 -22.11 -2.39 -4.41
N ALA A 519 -22.43 -2.88 -5.62
CA ALA A 519 -22.41 -4.31 -5.91
C ALA A 519 -21.01 -4.94 -5.80
N ILE A 520 -19.94 -4.24 -6.24
CA ILE A 520 -18.55 -4.67 -6.02
C ILE A 520 -18.21 -4.75 -4.53
N ASN A 521 -18.51 -3.68 -3.77
CA ASN A 521 -18.19 -3.59 -2.35
C ASN A 521 -18.95 -4.63 -1.51
N ASN A 522 -20.21 -4.88 -1.85
CA ASN A 522 -21.08 -5.82 -1.14
C ASN A 522 -20.92 -7.28 -1.61
N ASN A 523 -20.04 -7.55 -2.59
CA ASN A 523 -19.92 -8.87 -3.24
C ASN A 523 -21.27 -9.40 -3.78
N ASP A 524 -22.12 -8.52 -4.33
CA ASP A 524 -23.39 -8.91 -4.94
C ASP A 524 -23.17 -9.41 -6.37
N PHE A 525 -22.77 -10.68 -6.47
CA PHE A 525 -22.48 -11.36 -7.74
C PHE A 525 -23.65 -11.35 -8.72
N ASN A 526 -24.89 -11.36 -8.23
CA ASN A 526 -26.07 -11.36 -9.10
C ASN A 526 -26.29 -9.97 -9.71
N ALA A 527 -26.16 -8.92 -8.91
CA ALA A 527 -26.23 -7.55 -9.41
C ALA A 527 -25.08 -7.27 -10.38
N LEU A 528 -23.86 -7.71 -10.06
CA LEU A 528 -22.70 -7.58 -10.96
C LEU A 528 -22.93 -8.31 -12.29
N ALA A 529 -23.40 -9.56 -12.27
CA ALA A 529 -23.74 -10.29 -13.49
C ALA A 529 -24.79 -9.56 -14.33
N THR A 530 -25.86 -9.09 -13.68
CA THR A 530 -26.96 -8.37 -14.36
C THR A 530 -26.47 -7.08 -15.03
N ILE A 531 -25.68 -6.27 -14.33
CA ILE A 531 -25.14 -5.01 -14.87
C ILE A 531 -24.16 -5.30 -16.01
N THR A 532 -23.26 -6.26 -15.80
CA THR A 532 -22.19 -6.63 -16.75
C THR A 532 -22.75 -7.19 -18.06
N GLN A 533 -23.87 -7.91 -18.01
CA GLN A 533 -24.57 -8.43 -19.18
C GLN A 533 -25.48 -7.38 -19.85
N GLY A 534 -26.05 -6.46 -19.06
CA GLY A 534 -27.05 -5.50 -19.52
C GLY A 534 -26.51 -4.17 -20.04
N ALA A 535 -25.26 -3.81 -19.75
CA ALA A 535 -24.70 -2.50 -20.09
C ALA A 535 -23.21 -2.57 -20.50
N LYS A 536 -22.79 -1.64 -21.36
CA LYS A 536 -21.36 -1.41 -21.64
C LYS A 536 -20.72 -0.74 -20.42
N LEU A 537 -19.71 -1.39 -19.85
CA LEU A 537 -18.96 -0.84 -18.71
C LEU A 537 -18.02 0.29 -19.17
N SER A 538 -17.84 1.30 -18.32
CA SER A 538 -16.74 2.27 -18.47
C SER A 538 -15.39 1.63 -18.16
N THR A 539 -14.28 2.23 -18.63
CA THR A 539 -12.92 1.74 -18.33
C THR A 539 -12.66 1.62 -16.82
N HIS A 540 -13.17 2.56 -16.00
CA HIS A 540 -13.06 2.49 -14.55
C HIS A 540 -13.80 1.27 -13.96
N GLN A 541 -15.03 1.03 -14.41
CA GLN A 541 -15.81 -0.15 -13.97
C GLN A 541 -15.17 -1.46 -14.46
N THR A 542 -14.63 -1.49 -15.67
CA THR A 542 -13.85 -2.63 -16.17
C THR A 542 -12.64 -2.90 -15.27
N ASN A 543 -11.88 -1.87 -14.88
CA ASN A 543 -10.73 -2.03 -14.00
C ASN A 543 -11.12 -2.58 -12.63
N LEU A 544 -12.22 -2.08 -12.04
CA LEU A 544 -12.75 -2.61 -10.78
C LEU A 544 -13.19 -4.07 -10.93
N LEU A 545 -13.87 -4.42 -12.02
CA LEU A 545 -14.28 -5.79 -12.29
C LEU A 545 -13.08 -6.72 -12.52
N LEU A 546 -12.04 -6.25 -13.21
CA LEU A 546 -10.81 -7.00 -13.41
C LEU A 546 -10.13 -7.27 -12.07
N ALA A 547 -9.90 -6.24 -11.26
CA ALA A 547 -9.33 -6.39 -9.92
C ALA A 547 -10.13 -7.40 -9.09
N LYS A 548 -11.46 -7.30 -9.10
CA LYS A 548 -12.33 -8.22 -8.36
C LYS A 548 -12.28 -9.66 -8.90
N THR A 549 -12.13 -9.81 -10.21
CA THR A 549 -11.95 -11.11 -10.85
C THR A 549 -10.66 -11.78 -10.42
N LEU A 550 -9.57 -11.02 -10.33
CA LEU A 550 -8.28 -11.53 -9.89
C LEU A 550 -8.28 -11.89 -8.38
N GLU A 551 -9.08 -11.18 -7.56
CA GLU A 551 -9.27 -11.51 -6.13
C GLU A 551 -10.08 -12.78 -5.88
N ASN A 552 -11.05 -13.10 -6.75
CA ASN A 552 -11.98 -14.22 -6.56
C ASN A 552 -12.29 -14.92 -7.88
N ILE A 553 -11.28 -15.58 -8.44
CA ILE A 553 -11.29 -16.21 -9.77
C ILE A 553 -12.49 -17.15 -9.95
N GLU A 554 -12.71 -18.06 -8.99
CA GLU A 554 -13.75 -19.10 -9.08
C GLU A 554 -15.16 -18.54 -9.26
N GLN A 555 -15.49 -17.44 -8.57
CA GLN A 555 -16.85 -16.87 -8.60
C GLN A 555 -17.01 -15.76 -9.63
N MET A 556 -15.94 -15.02 -9.91
CA MET A 556 -16.01 -13.82 -10.73
C MET A 556 -15.68 -14.07 -12.21
N ASN A 557 -14.96 -15.14 -12.56
CA ASN A 557 -14.54 -15.34 -13.95
C ASN A 557 -15.75 -15.48 -14.90
N ALA A 558 -16.82 -16.16 -14.46
CA ALA A 558 -18.06 -16.24 -15.24
C ALA A 558 -18.70 -14.85 -15.47
N ILE A 559 -18.63 -13.96 -14.47
CA ILE A 559 -19.15 -12.58 -14.58
C ILE A 559 -18.28 -11.78 -15.56
N TRP A 560 -16.96 -11.86 -15.42
CA TRP A 560 -16.01 -11.23 -16.33
C TRP A 560 -16.24 -11.64 -17.79
N GLN A 561 -16.42 -12.93 -18.03
CA GLN A 561 -16.66 -13.47 -19.37
C GLN A 561 -18.05 -13.13 -19.93
N SER A 562 -19.01 -12.75 -19.08
CA SER A 562 -20.38 -12.42 -19.51
C SER A 562 -20.57 -11.01 -20.06
N ARG A 563 -19.50 -10.23 -20.22
CA ARG A 563 -19.55 -8.86 -20.76
C ARG A 563 -20.08 -8.84 -22.19
N ALA A 564 -21.25 -8.24 -22.40
CA ALA A 564 -21.89 -8.19 -23.71
C ALA A 564 -21.19 -7.23 -24.70
N ASN A 565 -20.53 -6.18 -24.20
CA ASN A 565 -19.73 -5.25 -24.99
C ASN A 565 -18.45 -4.90 -24.21
N PRO A 566 -17.41 -5.75 -24.28
CA PRO A 566 -16.21 -5.60 -23.46
C PRO A 566 -15.49 -4.28 -23.77
N THR A 567 -15.37 -3.41 -22.77
CA THR A 567 -14.46 -2.27 -22.81
C THR A 567 -13.09 -2.75 -22.33
N PRO A 568 -11.98 -2.49 -23.04
CA PRO A 568 -10.65 -2.82 -22.57
C PRO A 568 -10.34 -2.17 -21.20
N PRO A 569 -9.63 -2.87 -20.30
CA PRO A 569 -9.10 -2.24 -19.09
C PRO A 569 -8.03 -1.21 -19.45
N SER A 570 -7.78 -0.24 -18.56
CA SER A 570 -6.78 0.80 -18.85
C SER A 570 -5.33 0.27 -18.92
N ALA A 571 -5.07 -0.83 -18.23
CA ALA A 571 -3.80 -1.54 -18.18
C ALA A 571 -4.02 -2.94 -17.58
N LEU A 572 -3.09 -3.85 -17.82
CA LEU A 572 -3.12 -5.23 -17.30
C LEU A 572 -2.08 -5.47 -16.20
N TYR A 573 -1.50 -4.40 -15.66
CA TYR A 573 -0.46 -4.45 -14.63
C TYR A 573 -0.83 -5.30 -13.41
N LEU A 574 -2.12 -5.42 -13.08
CA LEU A 574 -2.56 -6.26 -11.95
C LEU A 574 -2.16 -7.74 -12.14
N LEU A 575 -2.13 -8.25 -13.37
CA LEU A 575 -1.73 -9.64 -13.65
C LEU A 575 -0.22 -9.87 -13.46
N LYS A 576 0.62 -8.85 -13.72
CA LYS A 576 2.08 -8.92 -13.51
C LYS A 576 2.45 -9.29 -12.06
N ASN A 577 1.61 -8.95 -11.08
CA ASN A 577 1.91 -9.21 -9.67
C ASN A 577 1.35 -10.53 -9.15
N LEU A 578 0.59 -11.26 -9.97
CA LEU A 578 0.03 -12.56 -9.58
C LEU A 578 1.06 -13.66 -9.79
N PRO A 579 1.19 -14.64 -8.88
CA PRO A 579 2.05 -15.79 -9.10
C PRO A 579 1.57 -16.61 -10.32
N LEU A 580 2.49 -17.34 -10.95
CA LEU A 580 2.17 -18.17 -12.12
C LEU A 580 1.06 -19.20 -11.86
N SER A 581 0.91 -19.69 -10.62
CA SER A 581 -0.18 -20.59 -10.22
C SER A 581 -1.55 -19.97 -10.45
N ASP A 582 -1.68 -18.66 -10.27
CA ASP A 582 -2.94 -17.94 -10.41
C ASP A 582 -3.22 -17.67 -11.89
N TRP A 583 -2.19 -17.45 -12.70
CA TRP A 583 -2.32 -17.42 -14.17
C TRP A 583 -2.83 -18.77 -14.70
N GLN A 584 -2.30 -19.87 -14.16
CA GLN A 584 -2.76 -21.23 -14.48
C GLN A 584 -4.21 -21.43 -14.06
N SER A 585 -4.57 -21.04 -12.83
CA SER A 585 -5.94 -21.11 -12.33
C SER A 585 -6.91 -20.27 -13.16
N LEU A 586 -6.52 -19.05 -13.57
CA LEU A 586 -7.29 -18.20 -14.47
C LEU A 586 -7.57 -18.93 -15.80
N ALA A 587 -6.55 -19.53 -16.41
CA ALA A 587 -6.72 -20.25 -17.68
C ALA A 587 -7.60 -21.50 -17.51
N GLU A 588 -7.42 -22.27 -16.44
CA GLU A 588 -8.27 -23.43 -16.11
C GLU A 588 -9.74 -23.05 -15.92
N ASN A 589 -9.99 -21.84 -15.41
CA ASN A 589 -11.34 -21.30 -15.26
C ASN A 589 -11.87 -20.65 -16.55
N GLY A 590 -11.08 -20.61 -17.63
CA GLY A 590 -11.47 -20.06 -18.93
C GLY A 590 -11.30 -18.53 -19.03
N PHE A 591 -10.38 -17.93 -18.30
CA PHE A 591 -9.98 -16.53 -18.49
C PHE A 591 -9.34 -16.35 -19.89
N ASP A 592 -9.72 -15.28 -20.59
CA ASP A 592 -9.24 -15.01 -21.95
C ASP A 592 -7.96 -14.18 -21.91
N PHE A 593 -6.81 -14.82 -22.10
CA PHE A 593 -5.50 -14.16 -22.14
C PHE A 593 -5.20 -13.40 -23.44
N SER A 594 -6.08 -13.43 -24.45
CA SER A 594 -5.92 -12.65 -25.69
C SER A 594 -6.33 -11.18 -25.55
N LEU A 595 -6.81 -10.80 -24.37
CA LEU A 595 -7.25 -9.45 -24.07
C LEU A 595 -6.11 -8.42 -24.17
N THR A 596 -6.41 -7.24 -24.70
CA THR A 596 -5.52 -6.08 -24.71
C THR A 596 -6.04 -4.98 -23.79
N ASP A 597 -5.16 -4.05 -23.40
CA ASP A 597 -5.58 -2.82 -22.73
C ASP A 597 -6.05 -1.73 -23.71
N THR A 598 -6.39 -0.55 -23.19
CA THR A 598 -6.82 0.60 -24.00
C THR A 598 -5.78 1.12 -24.98
N PHE A 599 -4.53 0.67 -24.89
CA PHE A 599 -3.42 1.02 -25.78
C PHE A 599 -3.02 -0.13 -26.71
N ASP A 600 -3.88 -1.16 -26.82
CA ASP A 600 -3.61 -2.38 -27.58
C ASP A 600 -2.40 -3.19 -27.07
N MET A 601 -1.94 -2.96 -25.83
CA MET A 601 -0.87 -3.78 -25.24
C MET A 601 -1.43 -5.13 -24.81
N ASP A 602 -0.83 -6.21 -25.29
CA ASP A 602 -1.25 -7.56 -24.99
C ASP A 602 -0.55 -8.16 -23.76
N MET A 603 -0.92 -9.40 -23.41
CA MET A 603 -0.38 -10.05 -22.22
C MET A 603 1.12 -10.37 -22.32
N TYR A 604 1.70 -10.48 -23.52
CA TYR A 604 3.14 -10.72 -23.65
C TYR A 604 3.94 -9.53 -23.11
N PHE A 605 3.46 -8.29 -23.32
CA PHE A 605 4.07 -7.11 -22.72
C PHE A 605 4.16 -7.18 -21.19
N TYR A 606 3.12 -7.69 -20.54
CA TYR A 606 3.08 -7.80 -19.08
C TYR A 606 3.82 -9.05 -18.57
N ALA A 607 3.92 -10.10 -19.38
CA ALA A 607 4.58 -11.35 -19.01
C ALA A 607 6.12 -11.23 -18.98
N THR A 608 6.72 -10.40 -19.82
CA THR A 608 8.18 -10.12 -19.82
C THR A 608 8.65 -9.50 -18.51
N ASP A 609 7.76 -8.75 -17.88
CA ASP A 609 7.95 -8.10 -16.60
C ASP A 609 7.63 -9.03 -15.40
N HIS A 610 7.04 -10.21 -15.65
CA HIS A 610 6.71 -11.21 -14.63
C HIS A 610 7.77 -12.33 -14.59
N SER A 611 7.87 -13.18 -15.63
CA SER A 611 8.90 -14.23 -15.72
C SER A 611 8.88 -14.98 -17.07
N ASN A 612 10.01 -15.62 -17.43
CA ASN A 612 10.08 -16.53 -18.59
C ASN A 612 8.99 -17.63 -18.55
N LYS A 613 8.67 -18.14 -17.36
CA LYS A 613 7.62 -19.17 -17.22
C LYS A 613 6.22 -18.66 -17.58
N ALA A 614 5.94 -17.37 -17.37
CA ALA A 614 4.67 -16.77 -17.80
C ALA A 614 4.60 -16.66 -19.33
N ILE A 615 5.70 -16.29 -19.99
CA ILE A 615 5.79 -16.28 -21.45
C ILE A 615 5.58 -17.69 -22.02
N GLU A 616 6.29 -18.69 -21.49
CA GLU A 616 6.12 -20.09 -21.90
C GLU A 616 4.68 -20.58 -21.71
N PHE A 617 4.03 -20.13 -20.64
CA PHE A 617 2.65 -20.46 -20.36
C PHE A 617 1.71 -19.86 -21.42
N LEU A 618 1.85 -18.57 -21.77
CA LEU A 618 1.06 -17.93 -22.83
C LEU A 618 1.25 -18.61 -24.19
N ILE A 619 2.49 -18.99 -24.52
CA ILE A 619 2.80 -19.74 -25.76
C ILE A 619 2.09 -21.10 -25.76
N LYS A 620 2.14 -21.85 -24.64
CA LYS A 620 1.46 -23.15 -24.51
C LYS A 620 -0.06 -23.02 -24.62
N LEU A 621 -0.62 -21.91 -24.14
CA LEU A 621 -2.04 -21.60 -24.29
C LEU A 621 -2.43 -21.17 -25.71
N GLY A 622 -1.45 -20.91 -26.59
CA GLY A 622 -1.71 -20.44 -27.95
C GLY A 622 -2.23 -19.00 -27.98
N VAL A 623 -1.87 -18.17 -27.00
CA VAL A 623 -2.25 -16.75 -26.98
C VAL A 623 -1.60 -16.04 -28.18
N PRO A 624 -2.39 -15.38 -29.05
CA PRO A 624 -1.86 -14.68 -30.21
C PRO A 624 -1.09 -13.43 -29.78
N HIS A 625 -0.04 -13.09 -30.54
CA HIS A 625 0.63 -11.79 -30.49
C HIS A 625 0.40 -11.10 -31.84
N ASP A 626 -0.11 -9.87 -31.83
CA ASP A 626 -0.40 -9.12 -33.06
C ASP A 626 0.77 -8.20 -33.41
N PHE A 627 1.70 -8.72 -34.20
CA PHE A 627 2.86 -7.96 -34.71
C PHE A 627 2.49 -6.81 -35.66
N SER A 628 1.22 -6.65 -36.05
CA SER A 628 0.80 -5.53 -36.91
C SER A 628 0.44 -4.26 -36.11
N LYS A 629 0.38 -4.35 -34.78
CA LYS A 629 0.01 -3.24 -33.90
C LYS A 629 1.22 -2.38 -33.54
N PRO A 630 1.10 -1.05 -33.61
CA PRO A 630 2.14 -0.13 -33.12
C PRO A 630 2.43 -0.34 -31.64
N GLY A 631 3.71 -0.33 -31.28
CA GLY A 631 4.19 -0.55 -29.93
C GLY A 631 5.34 -1.55 -29.88
N LEU A 632 5.80 -1.84 -28.66
CA LEU A 632 6.88 -2.77 -28.42
C LEU A 632 6.36 -4.20 -28.47
N ASP A 633 6.90 -4.98 -29.40
CA ASP A 633 6.65 -6.43 -29.42
C ASP A 633 7.51 -7.16 -28.38
N ILE A 634 7.30 -8.47 -28.27
CA ILE A 634 8.04 -9.32 -27.31
C ILE A 634 9.54 -9.39 -27.61
N LEU A 635 9.95 -9.27 -28.88
CA LEU A 635 11.35 -9.30 -29.28
C LEU A 635 12.05 -7.97 -28.99
N ASP A 636 11.39 -6.84 -29.23
CA ASP A 636 11.85 -5.53 -28.80
C ASP A 636 12.17 -5.54 -27.30
N GLN A 637 11.23 -6.03 -26.49
CA GLN A 637 11.41 -6.13 -25.04
C GLN A 637 12.57 -7.06 -24.67
N ALA A 638 12.70 -8.21 -25.34
CA ALA A 638 13.81 -9.14 -25.10
C ALA A 638 15.17 -8.50 -25.42
N LEU A 639 15.27 -7.76 -26.52
CA LEU A 639 16.49 -7.06 -26.93
C LEU A 639 16.81 -5.88 -26.00
N GLU A 640 15.80 -5.11 -25.58
CA GLU A 640 15.94 -4.05 -24.58
C GLU A 640 16.41 -4.58 -23.24
N GLN A 641 15.77 -5.62 -22.72
CA GLN A 641 16.18 -6.24 -21.46
C GLN A 641 17.59 -6.83 -21.57
N SER A 642 17.93 -7.49 -22.68
CA SER A 642 19.27 -8.05 -22.87
C SER A 642 20.36 -6.98 -22.90
N TYR A 643 20.04 -5.82 -23.47
CA TYR A 643 20.90 -4.64 -23.39
C TYR A 643 21.04 -4.15 -21.94
N ASN A 644 19.93 -4.01 -21.22
CA ASN A 644 19.93 -3.50 -19.85
C ASN A 644 20.70 -4.41 -18.88
N THR A 645 20.55 -5.73 -19.00
CA THR A 645 21.19 -6.71 -18.12
C THR A 645 22.60 -7.09 -18.57
N GLN A 646 23.01 -6.69 -19.78
CA GLN A 646 24.27 -7.11 -20.41
C GLN A 646 24.40 -8.64 -20.55
N THR A 647 23.27 -9.33 -20.61
CA THR A 647 23.16 -10.79 -20.76
C THR A 647 21.97 -11.09 -21.67
N LEU A 648 22.03 -12.16 -22.47
CA LEU A 648 20.88 -12.56 -23.26
C LEU A 648 19.76 -13.05 -22.33
N VAL A 649 18.57 -12.49 -22.43
CA VAL A 649 17.45 -12.90 -21.56
C VAL A 649 17.04 -14.35 -21.81
N ASP A 650 16.69 -15.06 -20.73
CA ASP A 650 16.37 -16.50 -20.76
C ASP A 650 15.19 -16.84 -21.69
N TYR A 651 14.26 -15.89 -21.90
CA TYR A 651 13.10 -16.09 -22.75
C TYR A 651 13.34 -15.72 -24.22
N MET A 652 14.54 -15.24 -24.60
CA MET A 652 14.88 -14.88 -25.97
C MET A 652 14.56 -16.00 -26.98
N PRO A 653 14.90 -17.29 -26.74
CA PRO A 653 14.56 -18.36 -27.67
C PRO A 653 13.05 -18.55 -27.88
N ASN A 654 12.23 -18.17 -26.90
CA ASN A 654 10.77 -18.25 -26.99
C ASN A 654 10.19 -17.03 -27.71
N ALA A 655 10.71 -15.83 -27.47
CA ALA A 655 10.34 -14.62 -28.21
C ALA A 655 10.61 -14.78 -29.71
N LEU A 656 11.79 -15.31 -30.08
CA LEU A 656 12.16 -15.54 -31.49
C LEU A 656 11.23 -16.52 -32.22
N LYS A 657 10.63 -17.48 -31.52
CA LYS A 657 9.66 -18.42 -32.13
C LYS A 657 8.33 -17.77 -32.48
N LEU A 658 7.99 -16.66 -31.81
CA LEU A 658 6.73 -15.95 -32.06
C LEU A 658 6.86 -14.99 -33.25
N VAL A 659 8.07 -14.50 -33.53
CA VAL A 659 8.31 -13.48 -34.54
C VAL A 659 8.40 -14.10 -35.93
N ASN A 660 7.44 -13.75 -36.79
CA ASN A 660 7.41 -14.25 -38.17
C ASN A 660 8.19 -13.36 -39.15
N HIS A 661 8.39 -12.08 -38.82
CA HIS A 661 9.10 -11.10 -39.64
C HIS A 661 9.89 -10.16 -38.72
N PHE A 662 11.17 -9.93 -39.05
CA PHE A 662 11.99 -8.96 -38.33
C PHE A 662 11.86 -7.58 -38.95
N GLU A 663 11.55 -6.61 -38.11
CA GLU A 663 11.35 -5.21 -38.45
C GLU A 663 12.66 -4.40 -38.30
N GLN A 664 12.67 -3.17 -38.83
CA GLN A 664 13.86 -2.32 -38.83
C GLN A 664 14.35 -1.94 -37.42
N ASN A 665 13.44 -1.77 -36.48
CA ASN A 665 13.70 -1.58 -35.04
C ASN A 665 14.47 -2.77 -34.43
N HIS A 666 14.14 -4.02 -34.76
CA HIS A 666 14.85 -5.21 -34.28
C HIS A 666 16.32 -5.18 -34.72
N PHE A 667 16.56 -4.86 -35.98
CA PHE A 667 17.92 -4.69 -36.50
C PHE A 667 18.66 -3.52 -35.85
N SER A 668 17.96 -2.42 -35.57
CA SER A 668 18.54 -1.24 -34.91
C SER A 668 18.91 -1.53 -33.45
N ARG A 669 18.11 -2.34 -32.74
CA ARG A 669 18.41 -2.86 -31.40
C ARG A 669 19.52 -3.89 -31.40
N ALA A 670 19.56 -4.80 -32.38
CA ALA A 670 20.68 -5.72 -32.58
C ALA A 670 21.99 -4.97 -32.89
N GLN A 671 21.92 -3.88 -33.67
CA GLN A 671 23.05 -2.98 -33.90
C GLN A 671 23.52 -2.31 -32.60
N ARG A 672 22.61 -1.90 -31.71
CA ARG A 672 22.96 -1.40 -30.37
C ARG A 672 23.71 -2.44 -29.54
N LEU A 673 23.25 -3.69 -29.54
CA LEU A 673 23.96 -4.78 -28.87
C LEU A 673 25.35 -4.99 -29.49
N LYS A 674 25.48 -4.96 -30.82
CA LYS A 674 26.77 -5.10 -31.51
C LYS A 674 27.77 -4.02 -31.10
N GLU A 675 27.32 -2.77 -30.93
CA GLU A 675 28.18 -1.65 -30.58
C GLU A 675 28.47 -1.53 -29.07
N LEU A 676 27.48 -1.81 -28.22
CA LEU A 676 27.52 -1.49 -26.79
C LEU A 676 27.54 -2.72 -25.86
N ALA A 677 27.26 -3.91 -26.39
CA ALA A 677 27.29 -5.19 -25.68
C ALA A 677 27.72 -6.38 -26.60
N PRO A 678 28.94 -6.38 -27.16
CA PRO A 678 29.32 -7.32 -28.23
C PRO A 678 29.18 -8.80 -27.88
N SER A 679 29.43 -9.19 -26.63
CA SER A 679 29.25 -10.58 -26.17
C SER A 679 27.78 -11.02 -26.19
N VAL A 680 26.85 -10.12 -25.87
CA VAL A 680 25.41 -10.38 -25.93
C VAL A 680 24.97 -10.49 -27.39
N TYR A 681 25.50 -9.64 -28.26
CA TYR A 681 25.27 -9.71 -29.70
C TYR A 681 25.78 -11.02 -30.31
N GLU A 682 26.98 -11.47 -29.95
CA GLU A 682 27.51 -12.76 -30.41
C GLU A 682 26.60 -13.92 -30.01
N ALA A 683 26.10 -13.92 -28.77
CA ALA A 683 25.13 -14.92 -28.31
C ALA A 683 23.79 -14.83 -29.08
N LEU A 684 23.29 -13.63 -29.36
CA LEU A 684 22.07 -13.41 -30.14
C LEU A 684 22.19 -13.97 -31.57
N ILE A 685 23.27 -13.66 -32.28
CA ILE A 685 23.46 -14.10 -33.68
C ILE A 685 23.76 -15.61 -33.75
N GLN A 686 24.39 -16.19 -32.74
CA GLN A 686 24.51 -17.65 -32.64
C GLN A 686 23.13 -18.32 -32.53
N LEU A 687 22.18 -17.69 -31.84
CA LEU A 687 20.82 -18.19 -31.68
C LEU A 687 19.96 -17.94 -32.93
N GLU A 688 20.03 -16.74 -33.52
CA GLU A 688 19.29 -16.36 -34.72
C GLU A 688 20.16 -15.49 -35.67
N PRO A 689 20.84 -16.12 -36.66
CA PRO A 689 21.70 -15.41 -37.58
C PRO A 689 20.99 -14.36 -38.45
N LYS A 690 19.67 -14.49 -38.66
CA LYS A 690 18.90 -13.54 -39.48
C LYS A 690 18.81 -12.15 -38.88
N LEU A 691 19.08 -11.99 -37.58
CA LEU A 691 19.13 -10.68 -36.91
C LEU A 691 20.44 -9.93 -37.13
N THR A 692 21.35 -10.44 -37.99
CA THR A 692 22.58 -9.74 -38.35
C THR A 692 22.24 -8.41 -39.04
N PRO A 693 22.58 -7.24 -38.44
CA PRO A 693 22.31 -5.95 -39.06
C PRO A 693 23.12 -5.79 -40.35
N ALA A 694 22.49 -5.23 -41.39
CA ALA A 694 23.17 -4.84 -42.61
C ALA A 694 24.22 -3.74 -42.36
N GLU A 695 25.19 -3.61 -43.27
CA GLU A 695 26.15 -2.52 -43.22
C GLU A 695 25.42 -1.17 -43.33
N GLY A 696 25.71 -0.25 -42.42
CA GLY A 696 25.05 1.06 -42.35
C GLY A 696 23.74 1.11 -41.58
N THR A 697 23.27 0.00 -40.98
CA THR A 697 22.14 0.04 -40.02
C THR A 697 22.46 1.01 -38.89
N LEU A 698 21.54 1.93 -38.61
CA LEU A 698 21.67 2.87 -37.51
C LEU A 698 21.34 2.19 -36.19
N MET A 699 22.12 2.52 -35.15
CA MET A 699 21.84 2.08 -33.79
C MET A 699 20.53 2.70 -33.28
N ASN A 700 19.72 1.90 -32.59
CA ASN A 700 18.56 2.41 -31.85
C ASN A 700 19.05 3.31 -30.69
N ASN A 701 18.43 4.48 -30.54
CA ASN A 701 18.80 5.48 -29.53
C ASN A 701 17.73 5.65 -28.44
N TYR A 702 16.70 4.79 -28.40
CA TYR A 702 15.60 4.87 -27.43
C TYR A 702 15.60 3.64 -26.54
N GLN A 703 15.64 3.86 -25.22
CA GLN A 703 15.67 2.78 -24.24
C GLN A 703 14.33 2.61 -23.55
N TYR A 704 13.99 1.37 -23.21
CA TYR A 704 12.87 1.07 -22.32
C TYR A 704 13.21 1.43 -20.87
N SER A 705 12.39 2.28 -20.24
CA SER A 705 12.39 2.50 -18.80
C SER A 705 11.07 1.95 -18.25
N ALA A 706 11.13 0.84 -17.52
CA ALA A 706 9.99 0.39 -16.72
C ALA A 706 9.58 1.51 -15.73
N LEU A 707 8.27 1.66 -15.53
CA LEU A 707 7.65 2.67 -14.68
C LEU A 707 8.05 2.58 -13.21
#